data_AF-A0A7C5CX99-F1
#
_entry.id   AF-A0A7C5CX99-F1
#
_cell.length_a   1.000
_cell.length_b   1.000
_cell.length_c   1.000
_cell.angle_alpha   90.00
_cell.angle_beta   90.00
_cell.angle_gamma   90.00
#
_symmetry.space_group_name_H-M   'P 1'
#
loop_
_entity.id
_entity.type
_entity.pdbx_description
1 polymer ?
#
loop_
_entity_poly.entity_id
_entity_poly.type
_entity_poly.pdbx_seq_one_letter_code
_entity_poly.pdbx_strand_id
1 'polypeptide(L)'
;IDGPSGTGGYYQPGTDEFHLDRDDFSWGGIIAAHEFQHYVHRQYDAYERLWVDEGCADFAAYLVYGIQNTLSSHVYAYLQWRPRHTVPVDDYTFYADTTTSYYGSSFLFELYMIEHYGGKNYTHALVKSTQRGVYGVNRALAAVGSTDRFDEAFTKFMVATRINDDYAGDGNYSYSLKSYSYGSLNLPLSRSHSGTPVTDSFSSMELYSVNSIRFSSPPEPGETYRMTLTYSAGDPIAALYYETPAPREVDIIDFGSSRSVTLDIEGWGTDFNSFQLITTSTDVSSLSYTLDILDLEPPVSSVSVSPYIPDGENGWYTTTPKITLKSEAGAKIYYSMNGGEQQLYSDPIYPTDGVWNISFHAVDRHDNIEPFNYLNIKVDTRTPTSSMDVDPDLPEDTWYTTPPLITLNTAHPMTTLQYKFGNDEYTNYTGPFNPPEGLTNLFWRSVDQAGNMETERSRLFKVDTIPPTLEYEIFPALPDGENGFYRTTPRVTLRSDDSEAIYYSLNGGDMLPYIGPFTIQDGTYTVRMLAIDQAGNRGDQLRFDIKVDTTSPHINGSFGDWEYDPDNSSSWLSFAPVLTLEGSESGMLMNYSLNGGAPVDYTKPVKFEDGVNEIWIYGVDPAGNPAEPLRFFLKIDRKAPFVEPGISSEPVNGWYLDRTVEVELTLSGDDERSSPVNIRYKWMGEEAKDYRSALKVPEGYSTLMYWAVDAAGNRMEARSIQFKKDSSPPSVAMSLQGPADGVVQAGSEILVDLSDSSDGNGISFYGISINGSTDFRWSPDPNFSLVLSEPGTYTITAYVKDGAGNVAQRSQEVVVIPVESGNGSDVQSSENGNHSWILYAIIGAALFILLMALAVMIVVISKHHKKEVEHIPPPPGHPVFDPHSH
;
A
#
# COMPACT_ATOMS: atom_id res chain seq x y z
N ILE A 1 -102.59 -14.06 -109.73
CA ILE A 1 -102.33 -15.07 -108.68
C ILE A 1 -102.88 -14.53 -107.38
N ASP A 2 -102.30 -13.46 -106.82
CA ASP A 2 -102.82 -12.74 -105.65
C ASP A 2 -102.88 -11.20 -105.81
N GLY A 3 -102.31 -10.63 -106.89
CA GLY A 3 -102.41 -9.21 -107.23
C GLY A 3 -101.02 -8.56 -107.36
N PRO A 4 -100.89 -7.22 -107.23
CA PRO A 4 -99.60 -6.52 -107.38
C PRO A 4 -98.59 -6.74 -106.22
N SER A 5 -98.75 -7.80 -105.44
CA SER A 5 -97.99 -8.06 -104.21
C SER A 5 -98.22 -9.47 -103.70
N GLY A 6 -97.14 -10.22 -103.49
CA GLY A 6 -97.18 -11.59 -102.97
C GLY A 6 -96.50 -12.55 -103.94
N THR A 7 -97.29 -13.46 -104.50
CA THR A 7 -96.86 -14.63 -105.27
C THR A 7 -96.76 -14.28 -106.76
N GLY A 8 -95.67 -13.60 -107.14
CA GLY A 8 -95.47 -13.14 -108.52
C GLY A 8 -95.42 -14.26 -109.58
N GLY A 9 -95.15 -15.50 -109.17
CA GLY A 9 -95.24 -16.70 -109.99
C GLY A 9 -95.21 -17.96 -109.15
N TYR A 10 -95.40 -19.10 -109.82
CA TYR A 10 -95.00 -20.42 -109.32
C TYR A 10 -94.88 -21.41 -110.48
N TYR A 11 -93.90 -22.30 -110.38
CA TYR A 11 -93.82 -23.54 -111.13
C TYR A 11 -94.74 -24.60 -110.49
N GLN A 12 -95.45 -25.38 -111.30
CA GLN A 12 -96.36 -26.43 -110.83
C GLN A 12 -95.76 -27.85 -111.01
N PRO A 13 -95.08 -28.40 -109.99
CA PRO A 13 -94.56 -29.76 -109.84
C PRO A 13 -95.30 -30.98 -110.45
N GLY A 14 -96.59 -30.88 -110.72
CA GLY A 14 -97.43 -31.99 -111.19
C GLY A 14 -97.85 -31.94 -112.65
N THR A 15 -97.74 -30.77 -113.30
CA THR A 15 -98.22 -30.53 -114.68
C THR A 15 -97.15 -29.92 -115.59
N ASP A 16 -95.97 -29.57 -115.03
CA ASP A 16 -94.91 -28.83 -115.70
C ASP A 16 -95.35 -27.47 -116.26
N GLU A 17 -96.28 -26.82 -115.58
CA GLU A 17 -96.82 -25.50 -115.92
C GLU A 17 -96.07 -24.39 -115.18
N PHE A 18 -95.85 -23.27 -115.89
CA PHE A 18 -95.34 -22.03 -115.31
C PHE A 18 -96.48 -21.01 -115.20
N HIS A 19 -96.74 -20.55 -113.98
CA HIS A 19 -97.71 -19.51 -113.71
C HIS A 19 -96.95 -18.23 -113.37
N LEU A 20 -97.30 -17.13 -114.03
CA LEU A 20 -96.85 -15.79 -113.68
C LEU A 20 -98.07 -14.94 -113.35
N ASP A 21 -97.99 -14.11 -112.32
CA ASP A 21 -99.01 -13.10 -112.09
C ASP A 21 -98.90 -12.01 -113.16
N ARG A 22 -100.05 -11.65 -113.73
CA ARG A 22 -100.12 -10.57 -114.73
C ARG A 22 -99.76 -9.24 -114.11
N ASP A 23 -100.09 -9.07 -112.84
CA ASP A 23 -99.94 -7.80 -112.13
C ASP A 23 -98.48 -7.57 -111.67
N ASP A 24 -97.63 -8.62 -111.69
CA ASP A 24 -96.17 -8.59 -111.42
C ASP A 24 -95.28 -8.70 -112.67
N PHE A 25 -95.83 -8.53 -113.88
CA PHE A 25 -95.06 -8.65 -115.13
C PHE A 25 -93.84 -7.69 -115.24
N SER A 26 -93.77 -6.62 -114.44
CA SER A 26 -92.57 -5.78 -114.32
C SER A 26 -91.35 -6.55 -113.80
N TRP A 27 -91.56 -7.66 -113.09
CA TRP A 27 -90.53 -8.57 -112.58
C TRP A 27 -90.58 -9.94 -113.25
N GLY A 28 -91.45 -10.14 -114.25
CA GLY A 28 -91.74 -11.44 -114.85
C GLY A 28 -90.52 -12.17 -115.43
N GLY A 29 -89.46 -11.46 -115.81
CA GLY A 29 -88.18 -12.09 -116.20
C GLY A 29 -87.43 -12.73 -115.04
N ILE A 30 -87.34 -12.03 -113.91
CA ILE A 30 -86.73 -12.53 -112.66
C ILE A 30 -87.52 -13.73 -112.13
N ILE A 31 -88.85 -13.59 -112.07
CA ILE A 31 -89.78 -14.65 -111.67
C ILE A 31 -89.61 -15.86 -112.60
N ALA A 32 -89.61 -15.68 -113.93
CA ALA A 32 -89.43 -16.78 -114.87
C ALA A 32 -88.08 -17.49 -114.71
N ALA A 33 -87.00 -16.78 -114.35
CA ALA A 33 -85.69 -17.40 -114.10
C ALA A 33 -85.68 -18.23 -112.81
N HIS A 34 -86.33 -17.73 -111.74
CA HIS A 34 -86.56 -18.43 -110.47
C HIS A 34 -87.35 -19.73 -110.69
N GLU A 35 -88.56 -19.61 -111.24
CA GLU A 35 -89.44 -20.75 -111.48
C GLU A 35 -88.84 -21.80 -112.44
N PHE A 36 -88.13 -21.34 -113.47
CA PHE A 36 -87.47 -22.24 -114.42
C PHE A 36 -86.33 -23.05 -113.77
N GLN A 37 -85.67 -22.51 -112.75
CA GLN A 37 -84.71 -23.30 -111.98
C GLN A 37 -85.42 -24.44 -111.23
N HIS A 38 -86.56 -24.22 -110.58
CA HIS A 38 -87.28 -25.30 -109.88
C HIS A 38 -87.66 -26.44 -110.83
N TYR A 39 -88.11 -26.10 -112.05
CA TYR A 39 -88.35 -27.10 -113.10
C TYR A 39 -87.09 -27.91 -113.43
N VAL A 40 -85.95 -27.23 -113.65
CA VAL A 40 -84.67 -27.88 -113.98
C VAL A 40 -84.18 -28.76 -112.83
N HIS A 41 -84.24 -28.27 -111.59
CA HIS A 41 -83.77 -28.97 -110.40
C HIS A 41 -84.58 -30.25 -110.17
N ARG A 42 -85.91 -30.15 -110.28
CA ARG A 42 -86.84 -31.27 -110.14
C ARG A 42 -86.61 -32.41 -111.12
N GLN A 43 -86.05 -32.14 -112.31
CA GLN A 43 -85.68 -33.23 -113.26
C GLN A 43 -84.56 -34.14 -112.71
N TYR A 44 -83.83 -33.71 -111.68
CA TYR A 44 -82.71 -34.43 -111.07
C TYR A 44 -82.95 -34.79 -109.59
N ASP A 45 -83.38 -33.85 -108.75
CA ASP A 45 -83.93 -34.12 -107.41
C ASP A 45 -85.27 -33.40 -107.22
N ALA A 46 -86.36 -34.19 -107.17
CA ALA A 46 -87.72 -33.68 -107.01
C ALA A 46 -88.11 -33.37 -105.55
N TYR A 47 -87.17 -33.49 -104.60
CA TYR A 47 -87.44 -33.44 -103.17
C TYR A 47 -86.31 -32.80 -102.35
N GLU A 48 -85.49 -31.93 -102.96
CA GLU A 48 -84.45 -31.17 -102.26
C GLU A 48 -85.08 -30.26 -101.17
N ARG A 49 -84.28 -29.92 -100.15
CA ARG A 49 -84.62 -28.97 -99.08
C ARG A 49 -84.81 -27.58 -99.66
N LEU A 50 -85.79 -26.86 -99.12
CA LEU A 50 -86.20 -25.54 -99.61
C LEU A 50 -85.05 -24.56 -99.66
N TRP A 51 -84.17 -24.55 -98.65
CA TRP A 51 -83.04 -23.62 -98.62
C TRP A 51 -82.06 -23.83 -99.78
N VAL A 52 -81.80 -25.07 -100.20
CA VAL A 52 -80.97 -25.34 -101.38
C VAL A 52 -81.72 -25.03 -102.67
N ASP A 53 -82.99 -25.41 -102.76
CA ASP A 53 -83.79 -25.22 -103.97
C ASP A 53 -84.06 -23.74 -104.26
N GLU A 54 -84.62 -23.01 -103.29
CA GLU A 54 -84.90 -21.56 -103.35
C GLU A 54 -83.61 -20.74 -103.43
N GLY A 55 -82.53 -21.17 -102.75
CA GLY A 55 -81.21 -20.55 -102.88
C GLY A 55 -80.66 -20.67 -104.30
N CYS A 56 -80.81 -21.84 -104.93
CA CYS A 56 -80.47 -22.04 -106.33
C CYS A 56 -81.40 -21.27 -107.29
N ALA A 57 -82.68 -21.09 -106.94
CA ALA A 57 -83.66 -20.36 -107.73
C ALA A 57 -83.37 -18.84 -107.77
N ASP A 58 -83.16 -18.22 -106.60
CA ASP A 58 -82.69 -16.83 -106.48
C ASP A 58 -81.32 -16.66 -107.15
N PHE A 59 -80.44 -17.66 -107.05
CA PHE A 59 -79.15 -17.64 -107.74
C PHE A 59 -79.29 -17.73 -109.28
N ALA A 60 -80.26 -18.47 -109.80
CA ALA A 60 -80.57 -18.49 -111.22
C ALA A 60 -81.11 -17.13 -111.71
N ALA A 61 -81.95 -16.46 -110.90
CA ALA A 61 -82.37 -15.08 -111.17
C ALA A 61 -81.18 -14.11 -111.18
N TYR A 62 -80.25 -14.23 -110.21
CA TYR A 62 -79.00 -13.46 -110.17
C TYR A 62 -78.14 -13.64 -111.42
N LEU A 63 -77.96 -14.88 -111.90
CA LEU A 63 -77.16 -15.16 -113.09
C LEU A 63 -77.67 -14.47 -114.36
N VAL A 64 -78.98 -14.21 -114.47
CA VAL A 64 -79.59 -13.60 -115.66
C VAL A 64 -79.75 -12.08 -115.52
N TYR A 65 -80.07 -11.57 -114.32
CA TYR A 65 -80.46 -10.17 -114.10
C TYR A 65 -79.58 -9.40 -113.11
N GLY A 66 -78.66 -10.06 -112.41
CA GLY A 66 -77.90 -9.51 -111.29
C GLY A 66 -78.76 -9.26 -110.05
N ILE A 67 -78.20 -8.60 -109.04
CA ILE A 67 -78.93 -8.28 -107.81
C ILE A 67 -79.85 -7.06 -108.00
N GLN A 68 -81.11 -7.32 -108.35
CA GLN A 68 -82.14 -6.31 -108.59
C GLN A 68 -83.48 -6.71 -107.96
N ASN A 69 -84.35 -5.73 -107.72
CA ASN A 69 -85.76 -5.90 -107.33
C ASN A 69 -85.97 -6.87 -106.15
N THR A 70 -86.71 -7.96 -106.36
CA THR A 70 -87.07 -8.96 -105.34
C THR A 70 -85.84 -9.57 -104.67
N LEU A 71 -84.82 -9.94 -105.44
CA LEU A 71 -83.57 -10.49 -104.91
C LEU A 71 -82.83 -9.50 -103.98
N SER A 72 -82.81 -8.22 -104.34
CA SER A 72 -82.27 -7.16 -103.45
C SER A 72 -83.08 -7.05 -102.16
N SER A 73 -84.39 -7.34 -102.18
CA SER A 73 -85.24 -7.32 -100.99
C SER A 73 -85.06 -8.54 -100.10
N HIS A 74 -84.81 -9.73 -100.67
CA HIS A 74 -84.48 -10.94 -99.93
C HIS A 74 -83.15 -10.76 -99.16
N VAL A 75 -82.10 -10.26 -99.85
CA VAL A 75 -80.81 -9.94 -99.23
C VAL A 75 -80.93 -8.84 -98.16
N TYR A 76 -81.75 -7.82 -98.41
CA TYR A 76 -82.04 -6.80 -97.40
C TYR A 76 -82.70 -7.39 -96.15
N ALA A 77 -83.70 -8.26 -96.33
CA ALA A 77 -84.40 -8.91 -95.22
C ALA A 77 -83.42 -9.72 -94.36
N TYR A 78 -82.53 -10.48 -94.99
CA TYR A 78 -81.48 -11.22 -94.29
C TYR A 78 -80.56 -10.32 -93.46
N LEU A 79 -79.94 -9.31 -94.10
CA LEU A 79 -78.93 -8.47 -93.44
C LEU A 79 -79.51 -7.52 -92.38
N GLN A 80 -80.76 -7.06 -92.56
CA GLN A 80 -81.39 -6.09 -91.67
C GLN A 80 -82.14 -6.74 -90.50
N TRP A 81 -82.93 -7.79 -90.76
CA TRP A 81 -83.77 -8.39 -89.71
C TRP A 81 -83.05 -9.42 -88.86
N ARG A 82 -81.85 -9.87 -89.29
CA ARG A 82 -81.03 -10.90 -88.63
C ARG A 82 -81.87 -12.11 -88.23
N PRO A 83 -82.27 -12.95 -89.22
CA PRO A 83 -83.00 -14.16 -88.87
C PRO A 83 -82.25 -15.00 -87.86
N ARG A 84 -83.01 -15.76 -87.10
CA ARG A 84 -82.50 -16.66 -86.05
C ARG A 84 -81.42 -17.59 -86.59
N HIS A 85 -81.55 -18.04 -87.83
CA HIS A 85 -80.60 -18.93 -88.50
C HIS A 85 -79.96 -18.18 -89.68
N THR A 86 -78.67 -18.38 -89.95
CA THR A 86 -78.01 -17.81 -91.14
C THR A 86 -78.05 -18.74 -92.34
N VAL A 87 -78.15 -20.06 -92.12
CA VAL A 87 -78.71 -20.97 -93.13
C VAL A 87 -79.78 -21.84 -92.45
N PRO A 88 -81.04 -21.82 -92.92
CA PRO A 88 -82.12 -22.66 -92.39
C PRO A 88 -82.01 -24.08 -92.97
N VAL A 89 -81.15 -24.92 -92.38
CA VAL A 89 -80.81 -26.24 -92.95
C VAL A 89 -81.98 -27.25 -93.05
N ASP A 90 -83.17 -26.89 -92.57
CA ASP A 90 -84.40 -27.68 -92.59
C ASP A 90 -85.62 -26.86 -93.07
N ASP A 91 -86.60 -27.55 -93.66
CA ASP A 91 -87.77 -26.94 -94.28
C ASP A 91 -88.75 -26.32 -93.28
N TYR A 92 -88.78 -26.79 -92.02
CA TYR A 92 -89.67 -26.23 -91.00
C TYR A 92 -89.17 -24.85 -90.57
N THR A 93 -87.87 -24.71 -90.35
CA THR A 93 -87.23 -23.41 -90.12
C THR A 93 -87.46 -22.50 -91.32
N PHE A 94 -87.26 -22.98 -92.56
CA PHE A 94 -87.48 -22.18 -93.77
C PHE A 94 -88.92 -21.63 -93.86
N TYR A 95 -89.94 -22.47 -93.66
CA TYR A 95 -91.36 -22.05 -93.67
C TYR A 95 -91.77 -21.16 -92.48
N ALA A 96 -91.01 -21.16 -91.38
CA ALA A 96 -91.33 -20.32 -90.22
C ALA A 96 -91.00 -18.84 -90.42
N ASP A 97 -90.32 -18.46 -91.51
CA ASP A 97 -89.99 -17.08 -91.82
C ASP A 97 -91.11 -16.32 -92.55
N THR A 98 -91.58 -15.26 -91.91
CA THR A 98 -92.56 -14.32 -92.46
C THR A 98 -91.93 -13.11 -93.14
N THR A 99 -90.60 -13.06 -93.26
CA THR A 99 -89.82 -11.88 -93.69
C THR A 99 -89.03 -12.06 -94.99
N THR A 100 -89.01 -13.26 -95.58
CA THR A 100 -88.20 -13.65 -96.77
C THR A 100 -86.67 -13.56 -96.58
N SER A 101 -86.22 -13.40 -95.33
CA SER A 101 -84.81 -13.42 -94.95
C SER A 101 -84.09 -14.72 -95.31
N TYR A 102 -84.78 -15.86 -95.30
CA TYR A 102 -84.18 -17.15 -95.64
C TYR A 102 -83.93 -17.37 -97.13
N TYR A 103 -84.70 -16.73 -98.00
CA TYR A 103 -84.39 -16.68 -99.43
C TYR A 103 -83.05 -15.95 -99.62
N GLY A 104 -82.91 -14.77 -99.01
CA GLY A 104 -81.70 -13.97 -99.10
C GLY A 104 -80.47 -14.64 -98.49
N SER A 105 -80.64 -15.33 -97.36
CA SER A 105 -79.54 -16.03 -96.70
C SER A 105 -79.07 -17.25 -97.51
N SER A 106 -80.00 -17.97 -98.13
CA SER A 106 -79.71 -19.14 -98.95
C SER A 106 -79.13 -18.76 -100.31
N PHE A 107 -79.64 -17.69 -100.94
CA PHE A 107 -79.04 -17.07 -102.11
C PHE A 107 -77.57 -16.67 -101.88
N LEU A 108 -77.29 -15.98 -100.77
CA LEU A 108 -75.92 -15.59 -100.45
C LEU A 108 -75.03 -16.80 -100.17
N PHE A 109 -75.56 -17.86 -99.57
CA PHE A 109 -74.83 -19.11 -99.44
C PHE A 109 -74.48 -19.69 -100.80
N GLU A 110 -75.43 -19.86 -101.72
CA GLU A 110 -75.13 -20.38 -103.06
C GLU A 110 -74.21 -19.46 -103.88
N LEU A 111 -74.31 -18.14 -103.72
CA LEU A 111 -73.38 -17.17 -104.31
C LEU A 111 -71.96 -17.35 -103.76
N TYR A 112 -71.81 -17.49 -102.44
CA TYR A 112 -70.52 -17.79 -101.82
C TYR A 112 -69.97 -19.13 -102.31
N MET A 113 -70.82 -20.16 -102.37
CA MET A 113 -70.40 -21.50 -102.75
C MET A 113 -69.92 -21.55 -104.20
N ILE A 114 -70.56 -20.86 -105.14
CA ILE A 114 -70.08 -20.82 -106.53
C ILE A 114 -68.78 -20.02 -106.69
N GLU A 115 -68.60 -18.93 -105.94
CA GLU A 115 -67.43 -18.08 -106.04
C GLU A 115 -66.17 -18.77 -105.49
N HIS A 116 -66.31 -19.54 -104.40
CA HIS A 116 -65.18 -20.18 -103.72
C HIS A 116 -64.97 -21.67 -104.05
N TYR A 117 -66.02 -22.40 -104.47
CA TYR A 117 -65.92 -23.84 -104.74
C TYR A 117 -66.33 -24.20 -106.18
N GLY A 118 -65.33 -24.45 -107.04
CA GLY A 118 -65.53 -25.13 -108.33
C GLY A 118 -66.36 -24.40 -109.40
N GLY A 119 -66.88 -23.20 -109.12
CA GLY A 119 -67.74 -22.46 -110.04
C GLY A 119 -68.99 -23.25 -110.42
N LYS A 120 -69.47 -23.04 -111.65
CA LYS A 120 -70.64 -23.76 -112.22
C LYS A 120 -70.60 -25.28 -112.07
N ASN A 121 -69.42 -25.89 -111.86
CA ASN A 121 -69.32 -27.34 -111.67
C ASN A 121 -69.87 -27.77 -110.30
N TYR A 122 -69.76 -26.93 -109.26
CA TYR A 122 -70.37 -27.17 -107.96
C TYR A 122 -71.90 -27.10 -108.08
N THR A 123 -72.45 -26.03 -108.65
CA THR A 123 -73.90 -25.89 -108.85
C THR A 123 -74.46 -27.03 -109.71
N HIS A 124 -73.75 -27.45 -110.77
CA HIS A 124 -74.13 -28.64 -111.54
C HIS A 124 -74.08 -29.95 -110.75
N ALA A 125 -73.19 -30.09 -109.76
CA ALA A 125 -73.09 -31.28 -108.93
C ALA A 125 -74.15 -31.29 -107.82
N LEU A 126 -74.46 -30.12 -107.26
CA LEU A 126 -75.53 -29.88 -106.29
C LEU A 126 -76.90 -30.18 -106.92
N VAL A 127 -77.25 -29.48 -108.00
CA VAL A 127 -78.53 -29.65 -108.71
C VAL A 127 -78.74 -31.06 -109.27
N LYS A 128 -77.67 -31.86 -109.46
CA LYS A 128 -77.75 -33.27 -109.89
C LYS A 128 -77.71 -34.28 -108.74
N SER A 129 -77.58 -33.82 -107.50
CA SER A 129 -77.49 -34.66 -106.32
C SER A 129 -78.88 -35.03 -105.82
N THR A 130 -79.17 -36.33 -105.75
CA THR A 130 -80.35 -36.85 -105.01
C THR A 130 -80.11 -36.97 -103.49
N GLN A 131 -79.04 -36.34 -102.98
CA GLN A 131 -78.75 -36.19 -101.55
C GLN A 131 -79.08 -34.76 -101.18
N ARG A 132 -79.76 -34.56 -100.06
CA ARG A 132 -80.48 -33.32 -99.77
C ARG A 132 -79.80 -32.44 -98.73
N GLY A 133 -79.97 -31.13 -98.85
CA GLY A 133 -79.50 -30.10 -97.93
C GLY A 133 -77.99 -30.21 -97.71
N VAL A 134 -77.59 -30.22 -96.43
CA VAL A 134 -76.20 -30.42 -96.00
C VAL A 134 -75.54 -31.64 -96.66
N TYR A 135 -76.27 -32.74 -96.89
CA TYR A 135 -75.70 -33.93 -97.57
C TYR A 135 -75.51 -33.72 -99.08
N GLY A 136 -76.36 -32.89 -99.71
CA GLY A 136 -76.22 -32.47 -101.10
C GLY A 136 -75.01 -31.58 -101.31
N VAL A 137 -74.88 -30.53 -100.48
CA VAL A 137 -73.73 -29.62 -100.48
C VAL A 137 -72.42 -30.37 -100.27
N ASN A 138 -72.36 -31.26 -99.27
CA ASN A 138 -71.19 -32.11 -99.03
C ASN A 138 -70.82 -33.00 -100.24
N ARG A 139 -71.82 -33.50 -100.98
CA ARG A 139 -71.59 -34.31 -102.19
C ARG A 139 -71.11 -33.44 -103.35
N ALA A 140 -71.63 -32.23 -103.48
CA ALA A 140 -71.24 -31.27 -104.52
C ALA A 140 -69.80 -30.78 -104.31
N LEU A 141 -69.42 -30.44 -103.07
CA LEU A 141 -68.05 -30.12 -102.66
C LEU A 141 -67.07 -31.24 -103.02
N ALA A 142 -67.38 -32.48 -102.63
CA ALA A 142 -66.54 -33.64 -102.97
C ALA A 142 -66.47 -33.88 -104.50
N ALA A 143 -67.54 -33.62 -105.25
CA ALA A 143 -67.57 -33.79 -106.71
C ALA A 143 -66.71 -32.77 -107.47
N VAL A 144 -66.46 -31.58 -106.90
CA VAL A 144 -65.50 -30.60 -107.44
C VAL A 144 -64.08 -30.75 -106.88
N GLY A 145 -63.85 -31.75 -106.02
CA GLY A 145 -62.54 -32.03 -105.42
C GLY A 145 -62.17 -31.14 -104.25
N SER A 146 -63.14 -30.45 -103.62
CA SER A 146 -62.90 -29.74 -102.37
C SER A 146 -62.61 -30.71 -101.22
N THR A 147 -61.71 -30.33 -100.32
CA THR A 147 -61.48 -31.00 -99.04
C THR A 147 -62.47 -30.57 -97.97
N ASP A 148 -63.07 -29.40 -98.13
CA ASP A 148 -64.00 -28.81 -97.17
C ASP A 148 -65.35 -29.54 -97.21
N ARG A 149 -66.01 -29.60 -96.06
CA ARG A 149 -67.39 -30.05 -95.90
C ARG A 149 -68.28 -28.82 -95.69
N PHE A 150 -69.57 -29.08 -95.49
CA PHE A 150 -70.54 -28.01 -95.22
C PHE A 150 -70.13 -27.15 -94.02
N ASP A 151 -69.57 -27.73 -92.96
CA ASP A 151 -69.28 -27.02 -91.71
C ASP A 151 -68.09 -26.04 -91.85
N GLU A 152 -67.03 -26.42 -92.57
CA GLU A 152 -65.91 -25.51 -92.90
C GLU A 152 -66.34 -24.46 -93.93
N ALA A 153 -67.12 -24.85 -94.94
CA ALA A 153 -67.65 -23.91 -95.92
C ALA A 153 -68.61 -22.89 -95.29
N PHE A 154 -69.47 -23.33 -94.38
CA PHE A 154 -70.37 -22.48 -93.58
C PHE A 154 -69.58 -21.58 -92.62
N THR A 155 -68.50 -22.09 -92.00
CA THR A 155 -67.60 -21.28 -91.16
C THR A 155 -67.02 -20.10 -91.94
N LYS A 156 -66.51 -20.35 -93.15
CA LYS A 156 -65.94 -19.30 -94.00
C LYS A 156 -67.01 -18.35 -94.53
N PHE A 157 -68.16 -18.88 -94.96
CA PHE A 157 -69.35 -18.10 -95.33
C PHE A 157 -69.83 -17.18 -94.19
N MET A 158 -69.86 -17.68 -92.95
CA MET A 158 -70.29 -16.95 -91.76
C MET A 158 -69.40 -15.73 -91.48
N VAL A 159 -68.08 -15.92 -91.55
CA VAL A 159 -67.12 -14.80 -91.47
C VAL A 159 -67.25 -13.87 -92.67
N ALA A 160 -67.30 -14.40 -93.90
CA ALA A 160 -67.45 -13.60 -95.13
C ALA A 160 -68.69 -12.71 -95.11
N THR A 161 -69.80 -13.25 -94.60
CA THR A 161 -71.08 -12.56 -94.45
C THR A 161 -71.06 -11.49 -93.36
N ARG A 162 -70.10 -11.55 -92.42
CA ARG A 162 -69.89 -10.49 -91.43
C ARG A 162 -68.89 -9.43 -91.91
N ILE A 163 -67.79 -9.78 -92.58
CA ILE A 163 -66.70 -8.82 -92.88
C ILE A 163 -66.62 -8.40 -94.36
N ASN A 164 -66.95 -9.30 -95.29
CA ASN A 164 -66.88 -9.14 -96.75
C ASN A 164 -65.60 -8.46 -97.27
N ASP A 165 -64.45 -8.93 -96.80
CA ASP A 165 -63.15 -8.27 -96.99
C ASP A 165 -62.23 -9.09 -97.90
N ASP A 166 -61.79 -8.51 -99.02
CA ASP A 166 -60.87 -9.15 -99.98
C ASP A 166 -59.47 -9.35 -99.42
N TYR A 167 -59.12 -8.65 -98.34
CA TYR A 167 -57.82 -8.70 -97.70
C TYR A 167 -57.78 -9.58 -96.45
N ALA A 168 -58.89 -10.26 -96.11
CA ALA A 168 -58.98 -11.11 -94.93
C ALA A 168 -58.62 -12.57 -95.26
N GLY A 169 -57.66 -13.13 -94.51
CA GLY A 169 -57.10 -14.46 -94.73
C GLY A 169 -56.59 -14.63 -96.17
N ASP A 170 -56.77 -15.83 -96.72
CA ASP A 170 -56.42 -16.14 -98.13
C ASP A 170 -57.45 -15.63 -99.16
N GLY A 171 -58.27 -14.62 -98.81
CA GLY A 171 -59.37 -14.12 -99.65
C GLY A 171 -60.68 -14.92 -99.56
N ASN A 172 -60.71 -15.98 -98.75
CA ASN A 172 -61.88 -16.85 -98.54
C ASN A 172 -63.06 -16.17 -97.80
N TYR A 173 -62.86 -14.96 -97.26
CA TYR A 173 -63.81 -14.25 -96.38
C TYR A 173 -64.46 -13.03 -97.05
N SER A 174 -64.73 -13.16 -98.35
CA SER A 174 -65.27 -12.10 -99.20
C SER A 174 -66.28 -12.62 -100.21
N TYR A 175 -67.12 -11.72 -100.72
CA TYR A 175 -67.89 -11.88 -101.95
C TYR A 175 -67.35 -10.93 -103.01
N SER A 176 -67.45 -11.31 -104.28
CA SER A 176 -67.27 -10.40 -105.42
C SER A 176 -68.30 -9.26 -105.38
N LEU A 177 -69.48 -9.52 -104.80
CA LEU A 177 -70.52 -8.54 -104.57
C LEU A 177 -70.29 -7.77 -103.24
N LYS A 178 -69.82 -6.52 -103.33
CA LYS A 178 -69.57 -5.66 -102.14
C LYS A 178 -70.77 -4.87 -101.66
N SER A 179 -71.66 -4.49 -102.56
CA SER A 179 -72.84 -3.68 -102.25
C SER A 179 -73.98 -3.95 -103.21
N TYR A 180 -75.18 -3.56 -102.78
CA TYR A 180 -76.44 -3.73 -103.47
C TYR A 180 -77.33 -2.51 -103.18
N SER A 181 -78.56 -2.50 -103.71
CA SER A 181 -79.44 -1.32 -103.69
C SER A 181 -79.74 -0.73 -102.29
N TYR A 182 -79.57 -1.50 -101.21
CA TYR A 182 -79.86 -1.07 -99.84
C TYR A 182 -78.61 -0.89 -98.95
N GLY A 183 -77.40 -1.16 -99.42
CA GLY A 183 -76.17 -0.94 -98.64
C GLY A 183 -75.00 -1.87 -98.96
N SER A 184 -74.09 -2.01 -98.00
CA SER A 184 -72.98 -2.98 -98.06
C SER A 184 -73.48 -4.40 -97.77
N LEU A 185 -72.87 -5.40 -98.40
CA LEU A 185 -73.23 -6.79 -98.24
C LEU A 185 -72.50 -7.42 -97.03
N ASN A 186 -72.85 -7.01 -95.82
CA ASN A 186 -72.25 -7.54 -94.59
C ASN A 186 -73.15 -7.30 -93.35
N LEU A 187 -73.30 -8.33 -92.51
CA LEU A 187 -74.11 -8.31 -91.28
C LEU A 187 -73.64 -7.23 -90.29
N PRO A 188 -74.55 -6.55 -89.58
CA PRO A 188 -74.17 -5.59 -88.54
C PRO A 188 -73.75 -6.28 -87.23
N LEU A 189 -72.94 -5.59 -86.41
CA LEU A 189 -72.41 -6.11 -85.13
C LEU A 189 -73.52 -6.50 -84.14
N SER A 190 -73.37 -7.63 -83.44
CA SER A 190 -74.24 -7.99 -82.31
C SER A 190 -73.95 -7.14 -81.07
N ARG A 191 -72.67 -6.92 -80.72
CA ARG A 191 -72.26 -6.11 -79.55
C ARG A 191 -70.96 -5.35 -79.82
N SER A 192 -70.63 -4.42 -78.94
CA SER A 192 -69.31 -3.77 -78.90
C SER A 192 -68.93 -3.39 -77.48
N HIS A 193 -67.65 -3.53 -77.13
CA HIS A 193 -67.07 -3.20 -75.83
C HIS A 193 -65.85 -2.29 -76.00
N SER A 194 -65.60 -1.44 -75.01
CA SER A 194 -64.42 -0.56 -74.96
C SER A 194 -63.70 -0.70 -73.62
N GLY A 195 -62.40 -0.99 -73.65
CA GLY A 195 -61.59 -1.23 -72.45
C GLY A 195 -61.77 -2.62 -71.84
N THR A 196 -61.13 -2.84 -70.68
CA THR A 196 -61.21 -4.06 -69.85
C THR A 196 -61.34 -3.68 -68.36
N PRO A 197 -61.74 -4.60 -67.46
CA PRO A 197 -62.26 -5.94 -67.71
C PRO A 197 -63.59 -5.95 -68.46
N VAL A 198 -63.76 -6.92 -69.37
CA VAL A 198 -65.05 -7.29 -69.96
C VAL A 198 -65.49 -8.63 -69.40
N THR A 199 -66.77 -8.76 -69.07
CA THR A 199 -67.43 -10.04 -68.77
C THR A 199 -68.87 -9.94 -69.25
N ASP A 200 -69.25 -10.75 -70.23
CA ASP A 200 -70.56 -10.68 -70.88
C ASP A 200 -70.99 -12.04 -71.46
N SER A 201 -72.26 -12.17 -71.85
CA SER A 201 -72.79 -13.42 -72.44
C SER A 201 -74.02 -13.24 -73.33
N PHE A 202 -74.21 -14.22 -74.23
CA PHE A 202 -75.45 -14.50 -74.94
C PHE A 202 -76.16 -15.68 -74.26
N SER A 203 -77.37 -15.45 -73.75
CA SER A 203 -78.18 -16.47 -73.08
C SER A 203 -78.68 -17.57 -74.00
N SER A 204 -78.77 -17.28 -75.31
CA SER A 204 -79.22 -18.20 -76.36
C SER A 204 -78.71 -17.72 -77.72
N MET A 205 -77.93 -18.55 -78.38
CA MET A 205 -77.55 -18.50 -79.79
C MET A 205 -78.33 -19.62 -80.48
N GLU A 206 -79.06 -19.28 -81.54
CA GLU A 206 -79.84 -20.23 -82.33
C GLU A 206 -78.93 -21.02 -83.28
N LEU A 207 -79.40 -22.17 -83.75
CA LEU A 207 -78.66 -23.08 -84.65
C LEU A 207 -78.17 -22.37 -85.93
N TYR A 208 -76.89 -22.48 -86.28
CA TYR A 208 -76.27 -21.79 -87.43
C TYR A 208 -76.51 -20.26 -87.43
N SER A 209 -76.61 -19.62 -86.26
CA SER A 209 -76.74 -18.15 -86.13
C SER A 209 -75.37 -17.46 -86.13
N VAL A 210 -75.26 -16.25 -86.69
CA VAL A 210 -74.01 -15.45 -86.61
C VAL A 210 -74.14 -14.38 -85.55
N ASN A 211 -73.24 -14.41 -84.56
CA ASN A 211 -73.05 -13.33 -83.60
C ASN A 211 -71.68 -12.70 -83.79
N SER A 212 -71.59 -11.38 -83.61
CA SER A 212 -70.30 -10.68 -83.73
C SER A 212 -70.15 -9.58 -82.68
N ILE A 213 -69.00 -9.55 -82.01
CA ILE A 213 -68.67 -8.64 -80.91
C ILE A 213 -67.38 -7.93 -81.29
N ARG A 214 -67.36 -6.60 -81.26
CA ARG A 214 -66.15 -5.81 -81.47
C ARG A 214 -65.57 -5.31 -80.16
N PHE A 215 -64.26 -5.44 -79.98
CA PHE A 215 -63.52 -4.91 -78.83
C PHE A 215 -62.63 -3.77 -79.32
N SER A 216 -62.64 -2.63 -78.63
CA SER A 216 -61.83 -1.44 -78.98
C SER A 216 -61.25 -0.74 -77.75
N SER A 217 -60.32 0.20 -77.97
CA SER A 217 -59.74 1.05 -76.91
C SER A 217 -59.12 0.25 -75.75
N PRO A 218 -58.01 -0.48 -75.98
CA PRO A 218 -57.28 -1.16 -74.90
C PRO A 218 -56.81 -0.14 -73.86
N PRO A 219 -56.96 -0.42 -72.54
CA PRO A 219 -56.55 0.52 -71.51
C PRO A 219 -55.04 0.78 -71.46
N GLU A 220 -54.23 -0.25 -71.72
CA GLU A 220 -52.77 -0.24 -71.61
C GLU A 220 -52.16 -0.85 -72.90
N PRO A 221 -51.81 -0.01 -73.90
CA PRO A 221 -51.35 -0.49 -75.20
C PRO A 221 -50.06 -1.31 -75.12
N GLY A 222 -50.10 -2.53 -75.66
CA GLY A 222 -48.95 -3.45 -75.70
C GLY A 222 -48.95 -4.51 -74.60
N GLU A 223 -49.85 -4.43 -73.62
CA GLU A 223 -50.08 -5.52 -72.67
C GLU A 223 -50.73 -6.74 -73.35
N THR A 224 -50.52 -7.91 -72.75
CA THR A 224 -51.20 -9.14 -73.20
C THR A 224 -52.57 -9.24 -72.54
N TYR A 225 -53.62 -9.43 -73.33
CA TYR A 225 -55.00 -9.52 -72.82
C TYR A 225 -55.55 -10.94 -72.91
N ARG A 226 -55.98 -11.52 -71.79
CA ARG A 226 -56.50 -12.88 -71.74
C ARG A 226 -58.01 -12.92 -71.99
N MET A 227 -58.41 -13.42 -73.15
CA MET A 227 -59.80 -13.76 -73.46
C MET A 227 -60.12 -15.18 -72.97
N THR A 228 -61.30 -15.41 -72.38
CA THR A 228 -61.82 -16.77 -72.17
C THR A 228 -63.23 -16.86 -72.73
N LEU A 229 -63.47 -17.84 -73.61
CA LEU A 229 -64.77 -18.12 -74.24
C LEU A 229 -65.32 -19.42 -73.66
N THR A 230 -66.61 -19.48 -73.35
CA THR A 230 -67.26 -20.70 -72.85
C THR A 230 -68.67 -20.89 -73.41
N TYR A 231 -68.95 -22.08 -73.93
CA TYR A 231 -70.23 -22.50 -74.49
C TYR A 231 -70.94 -23.53 -73.61
N SER A 232 -72.27 -23.64 -73.72
CA SER A 232 -73.04 -24.67 -73.00
C SER A 232 -73.39 -25.92 -73.81
N ALA A 233 -73.52 -25.83 -75.14
CA ALA A 233 -73.96 -26.91 -76.03
C ALA A 233 -73.45 -26.73 -77.48
N GLY A 234 -73.67 -27.75 -78.32
CA GLY A 234 -73.27 -27.78 -79.74
C GLY A 234 -71.78 -27.98 -79.99
N ASP A 235 -71.41 -27.90 -81.27
CA ASP A 235 -70.05 -27.71 -81.76
C ASP A 235 -69.86 -26.19 -82.00
N PRO A 236 -69.18 -25.49 -81.07
CA PRO A 236 -69.00 -24.05 -81.19
C PRO A 236 -67.95 -23.74 -82.25
N ILE A 237 -68.25 -22.76 -83.10
CA ILE A 237 -67.30 -22.21 -84.06
C ILE A 237 -67.14 -20.74 -83.69
N ALA A 238 -65.91 -20.32 -83.45
CA ALA A 238 -65.56 -18.92 -83.22
C ALA A 238 -64.39 -18.51 -84.11
N ALA A 239 -64.35 -17.25 -84.49
CA ALA A 239 -63.25 -16.65 -85.22
C ALA A 239 -62.88 -15.29 -84.62
N LEU A 240 -61.58 -15.00 -84.52
CA LEU A 240 -61.08 -13.66 -84.25
C LEU A 240 -60.66 -13.01 -85.57
N TYR A 241 -61.09 -11.77 -85.77
CA TYR A 241 -60.72 -10.96 -86.93
C TYR A 241 -60.11 -9.65 -86.42
N TYR A 242 -58.81 -9.47 -86.65
CA TYR A 242 -58.08 -8.29 -86.20
C TYR A 242 -58.17 -7.19 -87.25
N GLU A 243 -58.55 -5.97 -86.85
CA GLU A 243 -58.70 -4.84 -87.79
C GLU A 243 -57.35 -4.14 -88.03
N THR A 244 -56.38 -4.91 -88.54
CA THR A 244 -55.05 -4.44 -88.96
C THR A 244 -55.09 -3.68 -90.30
N PRO A 245 -54.00 -2.98 -90.68
CA PRO A 245 -53.71 -2.68 -92.08
C PRO A 245 -53.59 -3.98 -92.89
N ALA A 246 -54.07 -4.00 -94.14
CA ALA A 246 -54.08 -5.21 -94.98
C ALA A 246 -52.66 -5.78 -95.26
N PRO A 247 -52.48 -7.12 -95.30
CA PRO A 247 -53.50 -8.17 -95.16
C PRO A 247 -53.99 -8.33 -93.71
N ARG A 248 -55.22 -8.83 -93.54
CA ARG A 248 -55.88 -9.01 -92.24
C ARG A 248 -56.00 -10.47 -91.89
N GLU A 249 -55.74 -10.78 -90.62
CA GLU A 249 -55.75 -12.14 -90.11
C GLU A 249 -57.14 -12.52 -89.58
N VAL A 250 -57.51 -13.79 -89.79
CA VAL A 250 -58.73 -14.41 -89.29
C VAL A 250 -58.35 -15.74 -88.64
N ASP A 251 -58.28 -15.75 -87.32
CA ASP A 251 -57.99 -16.96 -86.54
C ASP A 251 -59.29 -17.73 -86.32
N ILE A 252 -59.39 -18.95 -86.83
CA ILE A 252 -60.45 -19.87 -86.44
C ILE A 252 -60.06 -20.51 -85.10
N ILE A 253 -60.91 -20.33 -84.10
CA ILE A 253 -60.67 -20.82 -82.73
C ILE A 253 -61.11 -22.28 -82.63
N ASP A 254 -60.16 -23.17 -82.38
CA ASP A 254 -60.43 -24.56 -82.01
C ASP A 254 -60.70 -24.68 -80.51
N PHE A 255 -61.88 -25.21 -80.15
CA PHE A 255 -62.24 -25.53 -78.76
C PHE A 255 -61.77 -26.94 -78.33
N GLY A 256 -61.29 -27.75 -79.27
CA GLY A 256 -60.88 -29.13 -79.06
C GLY A 256 -62.02 -29.97 -78.48
N SER A 257 -61.72 -30.76 -77.44
CA SER A 257 -62.73 -31.52 -76.69
C SER A 257 -63.35 -30.72 -75.52
N SER A 258 -63.05 -29.43 -75.39
CA SER A 258 -63.56 -28.56 -74.34
C SER A 258 -64.75 -27.76 -74.83
N ARG A 259 -65.58 -27.26 -73.91
CA ARG A 259 -66.53 -26.17 -74.20
C ARG A 259 -66.04 -24.80 -73.72
N SER A 260 -64.76 -24.72 -73.34
CA SER A 260 -64.12 -23.50 -72.88
C SER A 260 -62.69 -23.43 -73.43
N VAL A 261 -62.30 -22.25 -73.92
CA VAL A 261 -60.95 -21.98 -74.43
C VAL A 261 -60.49 -20.61 -73.92
N THR A 262 -59.22 -20.53 -73.59
CA THR A 262 -58.54 -19.30 -73.18
C THR A 262 -57.53 -18.94 -74.26
N LEU A 263 -57.53 -17.68 -74.66
CA LEU A 263 -56.75 -17.13 -75.77
C LEU A 263 -56.05 -15.87 -75.26
N ASP A 264 -54.76 -15.75 -75.53
CA ASP A 264 -54.01 -14.55 -75.19
C ASP A 264 -53.93 -13.66 -76.43
N ILE A 265 -54.43 -12.43 -76.29
CA ILE A 265 -54.55 -11.41 -77.33
C ILE A 265 -53.35 -10.47 -77.16
N GLU A 266 -52.28 -10.76 -77.88
CA GLU A 266 -51.09 -9.92 -77.99
C GLU A 266 -51.32 -8.80 -79.03
N GLY A 267 -50.56 -7.71 -78.95
CA GLY A 267 -50.56 -6.64 -79.96
C GLY A 267 -51.76 -5.67 -79.93
N TRP A 268 -52.68 -5.80 -78.98
CA TRP A 268 -53.83 -4.91 -78.89
C TRP A 268 -53.41 -3.51 -78.40
N GLY A 269 -53.59 -2.51 -79.26
CA GLY A 269 -53.16 -1.13 -79.03
C GLY A 269 -51.81 -0.78 -79.66
N THR A 270 -51.04 -1.78 -80.12
CA THR A 270 -49.79 -1.59 -80.87
C THR A 270 -50.00 -1.91 -82.35
N ASP A 271 -50.46 -3.12 -82.66
CA ASP A 271 -50.55 -3.68 -84.01
C ASP A 271 -51.96 -3.54 -84.60
N PHE A 272 -52.98 -3.60 -83.74
CA PHE A 272 -54.38 -3.31 -84.09
C PHE A 272 -55.09 -2.54 -82.96
N ASN A 273 -55.99 -1.63 -83.31
CA ASN A 273 -56.76 -0.84 -82.34
C ASN A 273 -58.09 -1.51 -81.92
N SER A 274 -58.55 -2.47 -82.70
CA SER A 274 -59.77 -3.24 -82.42
C SER A 274 -59.75 -4.57 -83.14
N PHE A 275 -60.46 -5.54 -82.57
CA PHE A 275 -60.68 -6.85 -83.17
C PHE A 275 -62.14 -7.27 -82.98
N GLN A 276 -62.57 -8.29 -83.71
CA GLN A 276 -63.92 -8.83 -83.63
C GLN A 276 -63.89 -10.32 -83.33
N LEU A 277 -64.71 -10.73 -82.37
CA LEU A 277 -65.08 -12.13 -82.14
C LEU A 277 -66.36 -12.41 -82.93
N ILE A 278 -66.30 -13.35 -83.87
CA ILE A 278 -67.44 -13.80 -84.70
C ILE A 278 -67.74 -15.24 -84.31
N THR A 279 -69.02 -15.59 -84.08
CA THR A 279 -69.41 -16.85 -83.44
C THR A 279 -70.67 -17.46 -84.01
N THR A 280 -70.72 -18.79 -84.04
CA THR A 280 -71.90 -19.61 -84.35
C THR A 280 -71.88 -20.93 -83.56
N SER A 281 -72.92 -21.74 -83.70
CA SER A 281 -73.00 -23.08 -83.09
C SER A 281 -73.92 -24.00 -83.90
N THR A 282 -73.60 -25.30 -83.89
CA THR A 282 -74.43 -26.38 -84.45
C THR A 282 -75.57 -26.83 -83.52
N ASP A 283 -75.81 -26.12 -82.39
CA ASP A 283 -76.95 -26.35 -81.48
C ASP A 283 -77.35 -25.06 -80.73
N VAL A 284 -78.55 -25.05 -80.15
CA VAL A 284 -79.00 -23.94 -79.29
C VAL A 284 -78.13 -23.89 -78.04
N SER A 285 -77.35 -22.82 -77.91
CA SER A 285 -76.26 -22.74 -76.93
C SER A 285 -76.17 -21.35 -76.30
N SER A 286 -75.54 -21.25 -75.13
CA SER A 286 -75.18 -19.97 -74.52
C SER A 286 -73.68 -19.78 -74.61
N LEU A 287 -73.24 -18.57 -74.93
CA LEU A 287 -71.82 -18.17 -74.98
C LEU A 287 -71.55 -17.12 -73.91
N SER A 288 -70.60 -17.36 -73.01
CA SER A 288 -70.01 -16.33 -72.15
C SER A 288 -68.58 -16.04 -72.54
N TYR A 289 -68.16 -14.79 -72.44
CA TYR A 289 -66.80 -14.36 -72.71
C TYR A 289 -66.29 -13.36 -71.67
N THR A 290 -65.03 -13.50 -71.29
CA THR A 290 -64.29 -12.55 -70.45
C THR A 290 -63.06 -12.05 -71.21
N LEU A 291 -62.59 -10.85 -70.90
CA LEU A 291 -61.36 -10.26 -71.43
C LEU A 291 -60.76 -9.33 -70.39
N ASP A 292 -59.52 -9.58 -69.95
CA ASP A 292 -58.81 -8.71 -69.01
C ASP A 292 -57.29 -8.71 -69.26
N ILE A 293 -56.54 -7.82 -68.59
CA ILE A 293 -55.07 -7.80 -68.64
C ILE A 293 -54.51 -9.08 -67.99
N LEU A 294 -53.50 -9.68 -68.62
CA LEU A 294 -52.74 -10.80 -68.06
C LEU A 294 -51.53 -10.29 -67.29
N ASP A 295 -51.74 -9.94 -66.01
CA ASP A 295 -50.65 -9.64 -65.09
C ASP A 295 -50.08 -10.92 -64.47
N LEU A 296 -48.76 -11.11 -64.57
CA LEU A 296 -48.01 -12.25 -64.05
C LEU A 296 -46.75 -11.82 -63.28
N GLU A 297 -46.50 -10.52 -63.10
CA GLU A 297 -45.28 -10.02 -62.46
C GLU A 297 -45.53 -9.70 -60.97
N PRO A 298 -44.91 -10.44 -60.02
CA PRO A 298 -45.04 -10.11 -58.61
C PRO A 298 -44.42 -8.75 -58.26
N PRO A 299 -45.04 -7.98 -57.36
CA PRO A 299 -44.55 -6.66 -56.98
C PRO A 299 -43.23 -6.75 -56.21
N VAL A 300 -42.37 -5.74 -56.36
CA VAL A 300 -41.09 -5.68 -55.65
C VAL A 300 -41.20 -4.87 -54.37
N SER A 301 -40.69 -5.42 -53.26
CA SER A 301 -40.53 -4.69 -52.00
C SER A 301 -39.08 -4.35 -51.69
N SER A 302 -38.89 -3.36 -50.82
CA SER A 302 -37.60 -2.84 -50.41
C SER A 302 -37.62 -2.51 -48.92
N VAL A 303 -36.47 -2.71 -48.26
CA VAL A 303 -36.29 -2.45 -46.84
C VAL A 303 -35.22 -1.38 -46.63
N SER A 304 -35.47 -0.50 -45.67
CA SER A 304 -34.51 0.50 -45.20
C SER A 304 -34.44 0.47 -43.68
N VAL A 305 -33.23 0.53 -43.13
CA VAL A 305 -32.96 0.57 -41.69
C VAL A 305 -32.30 1.92 -41.38
N SER A 306 -32.70 2.54 -40.27
CA SER A 306 -32.17 3.82 -39.79
C SER A 306 -31.78 3.71 -38.30
N PRO A 307 -30.49 3.81 -37.93
CA PRO A 307 -29.34 3.98 -38.83
C PRO A 307 -29.14 2.77 -39.76
N TYR A 308 -28.51 2.97 -40.92
CA TYR A 308 -28.29 1.89 -41.90
C TYR A 308 -27.14 0.95 -41.49
N ILE A 309 -26.13 1.52 -40.84
CA ILE A 309 -25.01 0.80 -40.24
C ILE A 309 -25.35 0.62 -38.76
N PRO A 310 -25.17 -0.58 -38.18
CA PRO A 310 -25.25 -0.78 -36.73
C PRO A 310 -24.30 0.18 -35.99
N ASP A 311 -24.80 0.81 -34.92
CA ASP A 311 -24.07 1.79 -34.11
C ASP A 311 -23.25 1.16 -32.96
N GLY A 312 -23.26 -0.18 -32.87
CA GLY A 312 -22.43 -0.98 -31.99
C GLY A 312 -21.42 -1.88 -32.72
N GLU A 313 -20.72 -2.69 -31.93
CA GLU A 313 -19.77 -3.69 -32.42
C GLU A 313 -20.47 -4.95 -32.96
N ASN A 314 -19.74 -5.79 -33.72
CA ASN A 314 -20.16 -7.13 -34.16
C ASN A 314 -21.52 -7.21 -34.90
N GLY A 315 -21.95 -6.08 -35.48
CA GLY A 315 -23.23 -5.93 -36.18
C GLY A 315 -24.45 -5.76 -35.26
N TRP A 316 -24.24 -5.35 -34.01
CA TRP A 316 -25.29 -4.97 -33.07
C TRP A 316 -25.62 -3.49 -33.17
N TYR A 317 -26.90 -3.17 -32.95
CA TYR A 317 -27.36 -1.81 -32.71
C TYR A 317 -27.42 -1.55 -31.20
N THR A 318 -26.78 -0.47 -30.75
CA THR A 318 -26.80 0.04 -29.37
C THR A 318 -27.95 1.02 -29.12
N THR A 319 -28.58 1.52 -30.19
CA THR A 319 -29.88 2.20 -30.13
C THR A 319 -30.93 1.48 -30.97
N THR A 320 -32.21 1.53 -30.59
CA THR A 320 -33.28 0.83 -31.32
C THR A 320 -33.39 1.32 -32.77
N PRO A 321 -33.10 0.48 -33.79
CA PRO A 321 -33.17 0.90 -35.19
C PRO A 321 -34.62 1.01 -35.66
N LYS A 322 -34.87 1.97 -36.56
CA LYS A 322 -36.15 2.11 -37.26
C LYS A 322 -36.10 1.35 -38.58
N ILE A 323 -36.97 0.35 -38.76
CA ILE A 323 -37.07 -0.43 -39.99
C ILE A 323 -38.30 0.04 -40.77
N THR A 324 -38.11 0.41 -42.04
CA THR A 324 -39.16 0.92 -42.92
C THR A 324 -39.19 0.09 -44.21
N LEU A 325 -40.31 -0.57 -44.47
CA LEU A 325 -40.60 -1.30 -45.70
C LEU A 325 -41.33 -0.41 -46.72
N LYS A 326 -41.13 -0.66 -48.01
CA LYS A 326 -41.83 0.00 -49.13
C LYS A 326 -42.01 -0.96 -50.29
N SER A 327 -43.10 -0.82 -51.03
CA SER A 327 -43.41 -1.59 -52.25
C SER A 327 -43.94 -0.65 -53.33
N GLU A 328 -44.23 -1.21 -54.50
CA GLU A 328 -44.87 -0.50 -55.59
C GLU A 328 -46.30 -0.03 -55.26
N ALA A 329 -46.77 0.95 -56.05
CA ALA A 329 -47.97 1.72 -55.75
C ALA A 329 -49.25 0.89 -55.89
N GLY A 330 -49.80 0.43 -54.76
CA GLY A 330 -51.03 -0.36 -54.71
C GLY A 330 -50.85 -1.76 -54.17
N ALA A 331 -49.60 -2.23 -54.05
CA ALA A 331 -49.27 -3.46 -53.35
C ALA A 331 -49.34 -3.29 -51.82
N LYS A 332 -49.61 -4.39 -51.12
CA LYS A 332 -49.60 -4.51 -49.65
C LYS A 332 -48.36 -5.30 -49.23
N ILE A 333 -47.72 -4.90 -48.14
CA ILE A 333 -46.58 -5.64 -47.58
C ILE A 333 -47.02 -6.40 -46.33
N TYR A 334 -46.67 -7.68 -46.27
CA TYR A 334 -46.82 -8.52 -45.08
C TYR A 334 -45.45 -8.82 -44.50
N TYR A 335 -45.35 -8.84 -43.17
CA TYR A 335 -44.10 -9.18 -42.47
C TYR A 335 -44.36 -10.06 -41.25
N SER A 336 -43.33 -10.77 -40.79
CA SER A 336 -43.35 -11.54 -39.55
C SER A 336 -41.97 -11.54 -38.89
N MET A 337 -41.95 -11.59 -37.55
CA MET A 337 -40.72 -11.60 -36.76
C MET A 337 -40.48 -12.99 -36.19
N ASN A 338 -39.26 -13.52 -36.39
CA ASN A 338 -38.81 -14.85 -35.93
C ASN A 338 -39.77 -16.00 -36.30
N GLY A 339 -40.40 -15.94 -37.48
CA GLY A 339 -41.35 -16.95 -37.95
C GLY A 339 -42.71 -16.96 -37.24
N GLY A 340 -43.05 -15.90 -36.51
CA GLY A 340 -44.39 -15.70 -35.93
C GLY A 340 -45.47 -15.40 -36.98
N GLU A 341 -46.69 -15.07 -36.51
CA GLU A 341 -47.81 -14.73 -37.39
C GLU A 341 -47.50 -13.55 -38.32
N GLN A 342 -48.09 -13.58 -39.52
CA GLN A 342 -47.97 -12.52 -40.51
C GLN A 342 -48.81 -11.30 -40.12
N GLN A 343 -48.19 -10.12 -40.23
CA GLN A 343 -48.79 -8.83 -39.93
C GLN A 343 -48.76 -7.96 -41.18
N LEU A 344 -49.84 -7.21 -41.42
CA LEU A 344 -49.87 -6.19 -42.45
C LEU A 344 -48.99 -5.01 -42.01
N TYR A 345 -48.07 -4.59 -42.87
CA TYR A 345 -47.20 -3.45 -42.61
C TYR A 345 -47.95 -2.13 -42.84
N SER A 346 -48.26 -1.41 -41.76
CA SER A 346 -48.81 -0.04 -41.79
C SER A 346 -47.80 1.01 -41.30
N ASP A 347 -46.91 0.63 -40.38
CA ASP A 347 -46.05 1.52 -39.62
C ASP A 347 -44.62 0.96 -39.49
N PRO A 348 -43.59 1.81 -39.32
CA PRO A 348 -42.21 1.37 -39.13
C PRO A 348 -42.03 0.45 -37.91
N ILE A 349 -41.19 -0.57 -38.06
CA ILE A 349 -40.91 -1.58 -37.04
C ILE A 349 -39.74 -1.10 -36.16
N TYR A 350 -39.89 -1.26 -34.84
CA TYR A 350 -38.87 -0.94 -33.82
C TYR A 350 -38.60 -2.20 -32.98
N PRO A 351 -37.60 -3.03 -33.33
CA PRO A 351 -37.28 -4.24 -32.59
C PRO A 351 -36.70 -3.93 -31.21
N THR A 352 -37.12 -4.69 -30.19
CA THR A 352 -36.51 -4.63 -28.84
C THR A 352 -35.15 -5.33 -28.84
N ASP A 353 -34.43 -5.30 -27.71
CA ASP A 353 -33.23 -6.10 -27.51
C ASP A 353 -33.44 -7.58 -27.91
N GLY A 354 -32.45 -8.16 -28.58
CA GLY A 354 -32.47 -9.53 -29.09
C GLY A 354 -31.93 -9.66 -30.52
N VAL A 355 -31.99 -10.87 -31.05
CA VAL A 355 -31.72 -11.18 -32.46
C VAL A 355 -33.04 -11.44 -33.17
N TRP A 356 -33.25 -10.74 -34.28
CA TRP A 356 -34.50 -10.72 -35.04
C TRP A 356 -34.23 -11.10 -36.50
N ASN A 357 -34.90 -12.16 -36.95
CA ASN A 357 -35.09 -12.48 -38.35
C ASN A 357 -36.49 -11.96 -38.76
N ILE A 358 -36.53 -10.97 -39.63
CA ILE A 358 -37.76 -10.34 -40.13
C ILE A 358 -37.94 -10.81 -41.57
N SER A 359 -38.97 -11.61 -41.83
CA SER A 359 -39.36 -12.00 -43.17
C SER A 359 -40.49 -11.12 -43.68
N PHE A 360 -40.43 -10.67 -44.94
CA PHE A 360 -41.46 -9.83 -45.55
C PHE A 360 -41.65 -10.12 -47.05
N HIS A 361 -42.83 -9.81 -47.59
CA HIS A 361 -43.14 -9.89 -49.02
C HIS A 361 -44.24 -8.89 -49.39
N ALA A 362 -44.30 -8.47 -50.65
CA ALA A 362 -45.42 -7.73 -51.21
C ALA A 362 -46.45 -8.64 -51.94
N VAL A 363 -47.70 -8.18 -51.98
CA VAL A 363 -48.81 -8.74 -52.78
C VAL A 363 -49.50 -7.59 -53.49
N ASP A 364 -49.76 -7.70 -54.79
CA ASP A 364 -50.32 -6.63 -55.62
C ASP A 364 -51.87 -6.57 -55.57
N ARG A 365 -52.51 -6.17 -56.69
CA ARG A 365 -53.97 -6.14 -56.85
C ARG A 365 -54.53 -7.33 -57.65
N HIS A 366 -53.67 -8.10 -58.30
CA HIS A 366 -53.99 -9.30 -59.07
C HIS A 366 -53.61 -10.59 -58.31
N ASP A 367 -53.27 -10.43 -57.02
CA ASP A 367 -52.82 -11.47 -56.08
C ASP A 367 -51.49 -12.13 -56.48
N ASN A 368 -50.63 -11.47 -57.27
CA ASN A 368 -49.24 -11.91 -57.45
C ASN A 368 -48.45 -11.67 -56.16
N ILE A 369 -47.68 -12.68 -55.74
CA ILE A 369 -46.98 -12.70 -54.44
C ILE A 369 -45.46 -12.71 -54.66
N GLU A 370 -44.78 -11.72 -54.08
CA GLU A 370 -43.32 -11.65 -54.06
C GLU A 370 -42.71 -12.82 -53.27
N PRO A 371 -41.57 -13.40 -53.70
CA PRO A 371 -40.78 -14.28 -52.85
C PRO A 371 -40.41 -13.62 -51.51
N PHE A 372 -40.37 -14.40 -50.43
CA PHE A 372 -40.01 -13.87 -49.11
C PHE A 372 -38.60 -13.28 -49.06
N ASN A 373 -38.52 -11.98 -48.78
CA ASN A 373 -37.31 -11.28 -48.40
C ASN A 373 -37.04 -11.45 -46.89
N TYR A 374 -35.76 -11.34 -46.50
CA TYR A 374 -35.33 -11.50 -45.10
C TYR A 374 -34.35 -10.40 -44.67
N LEU A 375 -34.58 -9.83 -43.49
CA LEU A 375 -33.68 -8.92 -42.80
C LEU A 375 -33.28 -9.53 -41.45
N ASN A 376 -31.97 -9.61 -41.18
CA ASN A 376 -31.44 -9.97 -39.87
C ASN A 376 -30.98 -8.72 -39.12
N ILE A 377 -31.46 -8.53 -37.90
CA ILE A 377 -31.14 -7.41 -37.02
C ILE A 377 -30.72 -7.96 -35.65
N LYS A 378 -29.71 -7.34 -35.03
CA LYS A 378 -29.34 -7.58 -33.64
C LYS A 378 -29.41 -6.26 -32.88
N VAL A 379 -30.10 -6.20 -31.75
CA VAL A 379 -30.24 -5.00 -30.92
C VAL A 379 -29.87 -5.35 -29.49
N ASP A 380 -29.02 -4.55 -28.84
CA ASP A 380 -28.83 -4.62 -27.39
C ASP A 380 -28.61 -3.18 -26.90
N THR A 381 -29.61 -2.61 -26.25
CA THR A 381 -29.61 -1.22 -25.77
C THR A 381 -29.23 -1.09 -24.30
N ARG A 382 -28.94 -2.21 -23.62
CA ARG A 382 -28.66 -2.24 -22.19
C ARG A 382 -27.16 -2.17 -21.93
N THR A 383 -26.73 -1.16 -21.18
CA THR A 383 -25.38 -1.15 -20.63
C THR A 383 -25.17 -2.30 -19.63
N PRO A 384 -24.00 -2.96 -19.66
CA PRO A 384 -23.66 -3.96 -18.67
C PRO A 384 -23.46 -3.33 -17.29
N THR A 385 -23.33 -4.17 -16.27
CA THR A 385 -23.05 -3.75 -14.89
C THR A 385 -21.98 -4.65 -14.27
N SER A 386 -21.06 -4.03 -13.54
CA SER A 386 -20.07 -4.74 -12.72
C SER A 386 -20.25 -4.53 -11.21
N SER A 387 -19.60 -5.38 -10.45
CA SER A 387 -19.30 -5.21 -9.03
C SER A 387 -17.84 -5.59 -8.77
N MET A 388 -17.33 -5.20 -7.60
CA MET A 388 -15.99 -5.53 -7.15
C MET A 388 -16.09 -5.99 -5.70
N ASP A 389 -15.44 -7.11 -5.42
CA ASP A 389 -15.23 -7.64 -4.08
C ASP A 389 -13.72 -7.55 -3.77
N VAL A 390 -13.39 -7.24 -2.52
CA VAL A 390 -12.02 -7.06 -2.03
C VAL A 390 -11.86 -7.89 -0.77
N ASP A 391 -10.78 -8.69 -0.68
CA ASP A 391 -10.52 -9.56 0.47
C ASP A 391 -9.07 -9.41 0.98
N PRO A 392 -8.85 -8.95 2.23
CA PRO A 392 -9.85 -8.40 3.15
C PRO A 392 -10.36 -7.03 2.65
N ASP A 393 -11.60 -6.65 3.00
CA ASP A 393 -12.12 -5.31 2.73
C ASP A 393 -11.86 -4.36 3.91
N LEU A 394 -11.06 -3.32 3.69
CA LEU A 394 -10.79 -2.24 4.67
C LEU A 394 -11.44 -0.91 4.23
N PRO A 395 -11.79 -0.01 5.17
CA PRO A 395 -12.24 1.34 4.85
C PRO A 395 -11.19 2.08 4.00
N GLU A 396 -11.63 2.82 2.97
CA GLU A 396 -10.76 3.44 1.96
C GLU A 396 -9.64 4.33 2.50
N ASP A 397 -9.80 4.88 3.70
CA ASP A 397 -8.77 5.70 4.34
C ASP A 397 -7.65 4.90 5.04
N THR A 398 -7.80 3.58 5.15
CA THR A 398 -6.88 2.65 5.85
C THR A 398 -5.83 2.11 4.89
N TRP A 399 -4.60 1.96 5.36
CA TRP A 399 -3.54 1.27 4.63
C TRP A 399 -3.66 -0.26 4.73
N TYR A 400 -3.30 -0.94 3.65
CA TYR A 400 -3.16 -2.39 3.57
C TYR A 400 -1.70 -2.79 3.80
N THR A 401 -1.41 -3.42 4.94
CA THR A 401 -0.10 -4.01 5.29
C THR A 401 0.17 -5.36 4.62
N THR A 402 -0.84 -5.92 3.94
CA THR A 402 -0.73 -7.06 3.03
C THR A 402 -1.61 -6.80 1.80
N PRO A 403 -1.21 -7.19 0.56
CA PRO A 403 -1.96 -6.81 -0.63
C PRO A 403 -3.33 -7.49 -0.63
N PRO A 404 -4.45 -6.73 -0.69
CA PRO A 404 -5.78 -7.32 -0.76
C PRO A 404 -6.00 -7.96 -2.13
N LEU A 405 -6.85 -8.98 -2.19
CA LEU A 405 -7.23 -9.65 -3.42
C LEU A 405 -8.49 -8.99 -3.99
N ILE A 406 -8.39 -8.47 -5.22
CA ILE A 406 -9.48 -7.81 -5.93
C ILE A 406 -10.11 -8.80 -6.90
N THR A 407 -11.42 -9.00 -6.77
CA THR A 407 -12.23 -9.83 -7.67
C THR A 407 -13.26 -8.94 -8.35
N LEU A 408 -13.25 -8.88 -9.68
CA LEU A 408 -14.26 -8.19 -10.47
C LEU A 408 -15.33 -9.17 -10.94
N ASN A 409 -16.59 -8.75 -10.84
CA ASN A 409 -17.77 -9.55 -11.14
C ASN A 409 -18.71 -8.79 -12.08
N THR A 410 -19.53 -9.50 -12.86
CA THR A 410 -20.52 -8.91 -13.77
C THR A 410 -21.77 -9.76 -13.83
N ALA A 411 -22.94 -9.10 -13.95
CA ALA A 411 -24.24 -9.76 -13.97
C ALA A 411 -24.60 -10.39 -15.33
N HIS A 412 -23.83 -10.12 -16.39
CA HIS A 412 -24.19 -10.46 -17.77
C HIS A 412 -23.18 -11.44 -18.38
N PRO A 413 -23.61 -12.65 -18.82
CA PRO A 413 -22.70 -13.76 -19.15
C PRO A 413 -21.89 -13.60 -20.46
N MET A 414 -21.97 -12.45 -21.13
CA MET A 414 -21.31 -12.17 -22.41
C MET A 414 -20.59 -10.80 -22.39
N THR A 415 -20.06 -10.41 -21.24
CA THR A 415 -19.34 -9.13 -21.05
C THR A 415 -17.86 -9.33 -20.79
N THR A 416 -17.05 -8.39 -21.28
CA THR A 416 -15.63 -8.28 -20.95
C THR A 416 -15.48 -7.26 -19.82
N LEU A 417 -14.92 -7.69 -18.70
CA LEU A 417 -14.46 -6.79 -17.65
C LEU A 417 -13.07 -6.26 -18.01
N GLN A 418 -12.86 -4.95 -17.84
CA GLN A 418 -11.58 -4.29 -18.04
C GLN A 418 -11.23 -3.43 -16.84
N TYR A 419 -9.95 -3.37 -16.50
CA TYR A 419 -9.44 -2.54 -15.42
C TYR A 419 -8.10 -1.89 -15.78
N LYS A 420 -7.75 -0.82 -15.08
CA LYS A 420 -6.45 -0.12 -15.14
C LYS A 420 -6.12 0.48 -13.79
N PHE A 421 -4.85 0.74 -13.53
CA PHE A 421 -4.39 1.52 -12.38
C PHE A 421 -3.97 2.91 -12.84
N GLY A 422 -4.45 3.95 -12.15
CA GLY A 422 -4.14 5.35 -12.47
C GLY A 422 -4.42 5.71 -13.93
N ASN A 423 -3.35 5.97 -14.68
CA ASN A 423 -3.39 6.37 -16.10
C ASN A 423 -2.96 5.26 -17.06
N ASP A 424 -2.84 4.01 -16.59
CA ASP A 424 -2.45 2.87 -17.42
C ASP A 424 -3.51 2.53 -18.48
N GLU A 425 -3.09 1.77 -19.49
CA GLU A 425 -4.00 1.22 -20.49
C GLU A 425 -4.91 0.13 -19.90
N TYR A 426 -6.12 0.01 -20.46
CA TYR A 426 -7.10 -0.97 -20.00
C TYR A 426 -6.67 -2.41 -20.30
N THR A 427 -6.62 -3.22 -19.24
CA THR A 427 -6.33 -4.65 -19.29
C THR A 427 -7.60 -5.46 -19.09
N ASN A 428 -7.78 -6.53 -19.87
CA ASN A 428 -8.92 -7.45 -19.70
C ASN A 428 -8.75 -8.27 -18.40
N TYR A 429 -9.79 -8.29 -17.57
CA TYR A 429 -9.83 -9.09 -16.36
C TYR A 429 -9.92 -10.59 -16.69
N THR A 430 -8.97 -11.38 -16.18
CA THR A 430 -8.88 -12.84 -16.42
C THR A 430 -8.96 -13.67 -15.14
N GLY A 431 -8.92 -13.02 -13.97
CA GLY A 431 -8.98 -13.63 -12.65
C GLY A 431 -8.57 -12.62 -11.57
N PRO A 432 -8.69 -12.98 -10.28
CA PRO A 432 -8.36 -12.08 -9.18
C PRO A 432 -6.91 -11.58 -9.21
N PHE A 433 -6.70 -10.33 -8.81
CA PHE A 433 -5.40 -9.65 -8.84
C PHE A 433 -5.19 -8.78 -7.59
N ASN A 434 -3.95 -8.34 -7.37
CA ASN A 434 -3.61 -7.43 -6.27
C ASN A 434 -3.37 -6.00 -6.80
N PRO A 435 -3.70 -4.96 -6.01
CA PRO A 435 -3.25 -3.60 -6.29
C PRO A 435 -1.73 -3.45 -6.08
N PRO A 436 -1.06 -2.54 -6.81
CA PRO A 436 0.35 -2.24 -6.61
C PRO A 436 0.57 -1.42 -5.33
N GLU A 437 1.82 -1.40 -4.86
CA GLU A 437 2.27 -0.57 -3.73
C GLU A 437 1.95 0.93 -3.93
N GLY A 438 1.73 1.62 -2.81
CA GLY A 438 1.46 3.05 -2.73
C GLY A 438 -0.01 3.44 -2.86
N LEU A 439 -0.21 4.71 -3.23
CA LEU A 439 -1.51 5.35 -3.45
C LEU A 439 -1.95 5.17 -4.89
N THR A 440 -2.86 4.23 -5.15
CA THR A 440 -3.27 3.88 -6.52
C THR A 440 -4.79 3.82 -6.67
N ASN A 441 -5.33 4.59 -7.62
CA ASN A 441 -6.73 4.43 -8.04
C ASN A 441 -6.86 3.24 -9.00
N LEU A 442 -7.66 2.25 -8.63
CA LEU A 442 -8.20 1.28 -9.58
C LEU A 442 -9.36 1.94 -10.33
N PHE A 443 -9.37 1.83 -11.65
CA PHE A 443 -10.54 2.10 -12.48
C PHE A 443 -10.97 0.81 -13.17
N TRP A 444 -12.28 0.55 -13.23
CA TRP A 444 -12.81 -0.61 -13.94
C TRP A 444 -14.14 -0.33 -14.63
N ARG A 445 -14.45 -1.16 -15.62
CA ARG A 445 -15.69 -1.10 -16.41
C ARG A 445 -15.98 -2.46 -17.03
N SER A 446 -17.24 -2.70 -17.38
CA SER A 446 -17.68 -3.78 -18.24
C SER A 446 -18.12 -3.25 -19.61
N VAL A 447 -17.85 -4.05 -20.64
CA VAL A 447 -18.26 -3.83 -22.03
C VAL A 447 -18.92 -5.10 -22.55
N ASP A 448 -20.07 -5.03 -23.19
CA ASP A 448 -20.75 -6.19 -23.78
C ASP A 448 -20.31 -6.48 -25.24
N GLN A 449 -20.95 -7.45 -25.90
CA GLN A 449 -20.64 -7.79 -27.31
C GLN A 449 -21.16 -6.79 -28.35
N ALA A 450 -22.10 -5.93 -27.95
CA ALA A 450 -22.62 -4.83 -28.77
C ALA A 450 -21.78 -3.56 -28.62
N GLY A 451 -20.85 -3.52 -27.66
CA GLY A 451 -20.04 -2.35 -27.35
C GLY A 451 -20.71 -1.38 -26.37
N ASN A 452 -21.84 -1.76 -25.74
CA ASN A 452 -22.36 -0.94 -24.64
C ASN A 452 -21.37 -1.02 -23.47
N MET A 453 -21.04 0.14 -22.93
CA MET A 453 -20.04 0.32 -21.88
C MET A 453 -20.69 0.98 -20.67
N GLU A 454 -20.46 0.45 -19.48
CA GLU A 454 -20.89 1.13 -18.24
C GLU A 454 -20.03 2.36 -17.95
N THR A 455 -20.55 3.31 -17.16
CA THR A 455 -19.75 4.43 -16.65
C THR A 455 -18.56 3.90 -15.83
N GLU A 456 -17.34 4.36 -16.16
CA GLU A 456 -16.11 4.01 -15.45
C GLU A 456 -16.30 4.15 -13.92
N ARG A 457 -16.03 3.06 -13.20
CA ARG A 457 -16.03 3.02 -11.74
C ARG A 457 -14.60 3.15 -11.22
N SER A 458 -14.44 3.65 -9.99
CA SER A 458 -13.14 3.79 -9.36
C SER A 458 -13.17 3.48 -7.85
N ARG A 459 -12.01 3.08 -7.32
CA ARG A 459 -11.72 2.96 -5.88
C ARG A 459 -10.25 3.27 -5.63
N LEU A 460 -9.96 4.02 -4.58
CA LEU A 460 -8.59 4.26 -4.12
C LEU A 460 -8.11 3.08 -3.28
N PHE A 461 -6.89 2.61 -3.55
CA PHE A 461 -6.16 1.68 -2.70
C PHE A 461 -4.94 2.38 -2.11
N LYS A 462 -4.70 2.13 -0.82
CA LYS A 462 -3.52 2.54 -0.07
C LYS A 462 -2.79 1.26 0.34
N VAL A 463 -1.79 0.82 -0.41
CA VAL A 463 -1.04 -0.40 -0.13
C VAL A 463 0.35 -0.02 0.32
N ASP A 464 0.81 -0.60 1.41
CA ASP A 464 2.20 -0.46 1.84
C ASP A 464 2.56 -1.72 2.62
N THR A 465 3.32 -2.61 1.99
CA THR A 465 3.78 -3.85 2.61
C THR A 465 5.24 -3.81 3.05
N ILE A 466 5.90 -2.66 3.03
CA ILE A 466 7.35 -2.54 3.21
C ILE A 466 7.63 -2.06 4.64
N PRO A 467 8.11 -2.92 5.55
CA PRO A 467 8.39 -2.48 6.91
C PRO A 467 9.58 -1.51 6.95
N PRO A 468 9.54 -0.48 7.82
CA PRO A 468 10.60 0.50 7.93
C PRO A 468 11.89 -0.13 8.47
N THR A 469 13.04 0.31 7.98
CA THR A 469 14.34 -0.10 8.55
C THR A 469 14.70 0.78 9.75
N LEU A 470 15.52 0.26 10.65
CA LEU A 470 15.88 0.95 11.90
C LEU A 470 17.39 0.83 12.11
N GLU A 471 18.02 1.94 12.44
CA GLU A 471 19.43 2.05 12.80
C GLU A 471 19.59 2.77 14.15
N TYR A 472 20.68 2.48 14.84
CA TYR A 472 21.05 3.18 16.07
C TYR A 472 22.52 3.57 16.08
N GLU A 473 22.81 4.71 16.68
CA GLU A 473 24.15 5.26 16.90
C GLU A 473 24.32 5.52 18.40
N ILE A 474 25.40 5.02 18.99
CA ILE A 474 25.78 5.29 20.38
C ILE A 474 26.99 6.23 20.35
N PHE A 475 26.99 7.26 21.19
CA PHE A 475 28.15 8.14 21.38
C PHE A 475 28.59 8.14 22.86
N PRO A 476 29.85 7.77 23.18
CA PRO A 476 30.87 7.27 22.26
C PRO A 476 30.48 5.91 21.62
N ALA A 477 31.07 5.57 20.47
CA ALA A 477 30.67 4.40 19.68
C ALA A 477 31.12 3.05 20.28
N LEU A 478 32.11 3.09 21.17
CA LEU A 478 32.62 1.96 21.93
C LEU A 478 32.74 2.37 23.41
N PRO A 479 32.66 1.41 24.34
CA PRO A 479 32.94 1.67 25.75
C PRO A 479 34.32 2.30 25.95
N ASP A 480 34.39 3.38 26.73
CA ASP A 480 35.60 4.14 27.04
C ASP A 480 36.20 3.79 28.41
N GLY A 481 35.67 2.77 29.08
CA GLY A 481 36.17 2.13 30.29
C GLY A 481 36.58 0.67 30.10
N GLU A 482 37.06 0.09 31.20
CA GLU A 482 37.43 -1.32 31.29
C GLU A 482 36.20 -2.24 31.32
N ASN A 483 36.40 -3.54 31.07
CA ASN A 483 35.36 -4.59 31.16
C ASN A 483 34.05 -4.33 30.35
N GLY A 484 34.13 -3.44 29.35
CA GLY A 484 33.02 -3.03 28.49
C GLY A 484 32.07 -1.99 29.12
N PHE A 485 32.52 -1.25 30.13
CA PHE A 485 31.79 -0.13 30.72
C PHE A 485 32.03 1.19 29.98
N TYR A 486 31.00 2.01 29.91
CA TYR A 486 31.10 3.42 29.53
C TYR A 486 31.33 4.27 30.78
N ARG A 487 32.46 4.99 30.83
CA ARG A 487 32.81 5.99 31.86
C ARG A 487 32.31 7.39 31.52
N THR A 488 32.01 7.63 30.24
CA THR A 488 31.24 8.81 29.79
C THR A 488 29.80 8.38 29.53
N THR A 489 28.81 9.12 30.06
CA THR A 489 27.38 8.81 29.89
C THR A 489 27.01 8.68 28.40
N PRO A 490 26.66 7.47 27.90
CA PRO A 490 26.46 7.27 26.48
C PRO A 490 25.13 7.83 26.01
N ARG A 491 25.14 8.46 24.83
CA ARG A 491 23.96 9.02 24.16
C ARG A 491 23.55 8.15 22.99
N VAL A 492 22.30 7.68 22.99
CA VAL A 492 21.71 6.85 21.93
C VAL A 492 20.88 7.72 21.00
N THR A 493 21.14 7.62 19.70
CA THR A 493 20.37 8.24 18.62
C THR A 493 19.77 7.13 17.77
N LEU A 494 18.45 7.14 17.57
CA LEU A 494 17.74 6.22 16.68
C LEU A 494 17.38 6.93 15.37
N ARG A 495 17.42 6.19 14.26
CA ARG A 495 17.08 6.67 12.90
C ARG A 495 16.31 5.57 12.16
N SER A 496 15.36 5.97 11.35
CA SER A 496 14.63 5.09 10.43
C SER A 496 14.45 5.83 9.11
N ASP A 497 14.29 5.08 8.02
CA ASP A 497 14.04 5.59 6.68
C ASP A 497 12.58 5.99 6.46
N ASP A 498 11.63 5.17 6.94
CA ASP A 498 10.19 5.33 6.65
C ASP A 498 9.26 5.12 7.88
N SER A 499 9.74 5.41 9.10
CA SER A 499 8.89 5.32 10.30
C SER A 499 7.99 6.53 10.50
N GLU A 500 6.72 6.31 10.85
CA GLU A 500 5.86 7.29 11.53
C GLU A 500 6.28 7.42 13.01
N ALA A 501 6.64 6.30 13.66
CA ALA A 501 7.06 6.27 15.05
C ALA A 501 8.16 5.23 15.32
N ILE A 502 9.21 5.65 16.02
CA ILE A 502 10.20 4.75 16.62
C ILE A 502 9.87 4.60 18.11
N TYR A 503 9.98 3.38 18.63
CA TYR A 503 9.81 3.05 20.04
C TYR A 503 11.04 2.35 20.59
N TYR A 504 11.31 2.53 21.88
CA TYR A 504 12.39 1.82 22.59
C TYR A 504 11.97 1.41 24.01
N SER A 505 12.59 0.37 24.55
CA SER A 505 12.44 -0.05 25.95
C SER A 505 13.79 -0.37 26.58
N LEU A 506 13.87 -0.15 27.90
CA LEU A 506 15.01 -0.53 28.74
C LEU A 506 14.63 -1.74 29.59
N ASN A 507 15.49 -2.75 29.62
CA ASN A 507 15.35 -3.98 30.43
C ASN A 507 14.03 -4.74 30.25
N GLY A 508 13.37 -4.57 29.08
CA GLY A 508 12.10 -5.23 28.77
C GLY A 508 10.87 -4.60 29.46
N GLY A 509 10.98 -3.37 29.95
CA GLY A 509 9.82 -2.56 30.34
C GLY A 509 8.98 -2.08 29.15
N ASP A 510 8.05 -1.17 29.40
CA ASP A 510 7.15 -0.62 28.38
C ASP A 510 7.92 0.04 27.22
N MET A 511 7.35 -0.05 26.01
CA MET A 511 7.89 0.61 24.81
C MET A 511 7.52 2.10 24.84
N LEU A 512 8.52 2.94 25.06
CA LEU A 512 8.42 4.40 25.09
C LEU A 512 8.63 4.99 23.68
N PRO A 513 7.90 6.05 23.30
CA PRO A 513 8.13 6.73 22.02
C PRO A 513 9.49 7.45 22.03
N TYR A 514 10.24 7.31 20.94
CA TYR A 514 11.49 8.03 20.72
C TYR A 514 11.19 9.44 20.18
N ILE A 515 11.29 10.43 21.07
CA ILE A 515 11.10 11.86 20.75
C ILE A 515 12.41 12.61 20.44
N GLY A 516 13.54 11.89 20.47
CA GLY A 516 14.87 12.44 20.27
C GLY A 516 15.95 11.67 21.05
N PRO A 517 17.24 11.95 20.81
CA PRO A 517 18.35 11.23 21.42
C PRO A 517 18.34 11.28 22.94
N PHE A 518 18.52 10.12 23.58
CA PHE A 518 18.47 9.95 25.04
C PHE A 518 19.82 9.46 25.60
N THR A 519 20.04 9.65 26.90
CA THR A 519 21.23 9.14 27.59
C THR A 519 20.88 7.95 28.48
N ILE A 520 21.85 7.06 28.68
CA ILE A 520 21.73 5.92 29.60
C ILE A 520 22.58 6.22 30.83
N GLN A 521 21.96 6.18 32.00
CA GLN A 521 22.60 6.44 33.30
C GLN A 521 23.36 5.20 33.79
N ASP A 522 24.10 5.33 34.90
CA ASP A 522 24.86 4.23 35.51
C ASP A 522 23.99 2.98 35.77
N GLY A 523 24.52 1.82 35.39
CA GLY A 523 23.84 0.52 35.45
C GLY A 523 24.09 -0.36 34.23
N THR A 524 23.46 -1.54 34.21
CA THR A 524 23.45 -2.45 33.05
C THR A 524 22.05 -2.49 32.44
N TYR A 525 21.98 -2.29 31.12
CA TYR A 525 20.74 -2.17 30.38
C TYR A 525 20.74 -3.02 29.11
N THR A 526 19.66 -3.77 28.89
CA THR A 526 19.28 -4.26 27.56
C THR A 526 18.34 -3.23 26.93
N VAL A 527 18.76 -2.63 25.81
CA VAL A 527 17.93 -1.71 25.03
C VAL A 527 17.30 -2.49 23.89
N ARG A 528 15.97 -2.39 23.71
CA ARG A 528 15.25 -2.89 22.54
C ARG A 528 14.60 -1.72 21.81
N MET A 529 14.51 -1.79 20.49
CA MET A 529 13.93 -0.73 19.66
C MET A 529 13.20 -1.29 18.44
N LEU A 530 12.17 -0.58 18.00
CA LEU A 530 11.28 -0.96 16.89
C LEU A 530 10.83 0.30 16.15
N ALA A 531 10.82 0.25 14.82
CA ALA A 531 10.18 1.24 13.96
C ALA A 531 8.80 0.74 13.51
N ILE A 532 7.84 1.66 13.42
CA ILE A 532 6.51 1.44 12.86
C ILE A 532 6.24 2.58 11.86
N ASP A 533 5.81 2.24 10.65
CA ASP A 533 5.44 3.20 9.60
C ASP A 533 4.00 3.74 9.78
N GLN A 534 3.53 4.52 8.81
CA GLN A 534 2.17 5.05 8.81
C GLN A 534 1.10 3.99 8.50
N ALA A 535 1.46 2.93 7.76
CA ALA A 535 0.56 1.82 7.45
C ALA A 535 0.37 0.85 8.64
N GLY A 536 1.30 0.86 9.59
CA GLY A 536 1.36 -0.03 10.73
C GLY A 536 2.27 -1.25 10.53
N ASN A 537 3.07 -1.33 9.46
CA ASN A 537 4.08 -2.37 9.38
C ASN A 537 5.14 -2.16 10.45
N ARG A 538 5.75 -3.26 10.89
CA ARG A 538 6.71 -3.27 11.99
C ARG A 538 8.06 -3.72 11.45
N GLY A 539 9.05 -2.84 11.54
CA GLY A 539 10.43 -3.16 11.18
C GLY A 539 11.02 -4.26 12.06
N ASP A 540 12.23 -4.71 11.72
CA ASP A 540 12.96 -5.65 12.56
C ASP A 540 13.28 -5.02 13.93
N GLN A 541 13.02 -5.78 15.01
CA GLN A 541 13.28 -5.31 16.36
C GLN A 541 14.76 -5.45 16.71
N LEU A 542 15.49 -4.33 16.76
CA LEU A 542 16.90 -4.31 17.17
C LEU A 542 17.06 -4.38 18.69
N ARG A 543 18.21 -4.91 19.12
CA ARG A 543 18.63 -5.01 20.52
C ARG A 543 20.13 -4.81 20.66
N PHE A 544 20.54 -4.09 21.69
CA PHE A 544 21.91 -4.15 22.22
C PHE A 544 21.90 -4.20 23.76
N ASP A 545 23.01 -4.62 24.35
CA ASP A 545 23.26 -4.54 25.78
C ASP A 545 24.36 -3.51 26.05
N ILE A 546 24.24 -2.72 27.12
CA ILE A 546 25.16 -1.64 27.48
C ILE A 546 25.39 -1.61 28.99
N LYS A 547 26.61 -1.28 29.40
CA LYS A 547 26.99 -1.05 30.80
C LYS A 547 27.54 0.37 30.93
N VAL A 548 27.05 1.11 31.90
CA VAL A 548 27.46 2.49 32.16
C VAL A 548 27.87 2.57 33.63
N ASP A 549 29.00 3.22 33.89
CA ASP A 549 29.48 3.48 35.23
C ASP A 549 30.39 4.72 35.17
N THR A 550 29.78 5.88 35.43
CA THR A 550 30.42 7.20 35.36
C THR A 550 30.85 7.73 36.73
N THR A 551 30.58 6.97 37.78
CA THR A 551 30.84 7.35 39.16
C THR A 551 32.28 7.01 39.53
N SER A 552 33.00 7.95 40.15
CA SER A 552 34.35 7.67 40.68
C SER A 552 34.24 7.04 42.09
N PRO A 553 34.92 5.92 42.36
CA PRO A 553 34.90 5.27 43.66
C PRO A 553 35.62 6.12 44.72
N HIS A 554 35.38 5.82 46.00
CA HIS A 554 36.16 6.37 47.11
C HIS A 554 36.83 5.26 47.93
N ILE A 555 37.95 5.60 48.54
CA ILE A 555 38.71 4.70 49.42
C ILE A 555 38.54 5.19 50.85
N ASN A 556 38.29 4.27 51.78
CA ASN A 556 38.29 4.53 53.22
C ASN A 556 39.51 3.84 53.84
N GLY A 557 40.37 4.63 54.49
CA GLY A 557 41.48 4.13 55.29
C GLY A 557 41.15 4.21 56.78
N SER A 558 41.29 3.09 57.49
CA SER A 558 41.11 3.02 58.94
C SER A 558 42.33 2.39 59.60
N PHE A 559 42.68 2.87 60.80
CA PHE A 559 43.74 2.29 61.64
C PHE A 559 43.18 1.49 62.83
N GLY A 560 41.93 1.01 62.72
CA GLY A 560 41.23 0.31 63.78
C GLY A 560 40.74 1.27 64.86
N ASP A 561 41.05 0.97 66.13
CA ASP A 561 40.67 1.79 67.29
C ASP A 561 41.47 3.10 67.42
N TRP A 562 42.52 3.29 66.61
CA TRP A 562 43.28 4.54 66.56
C TRP A 562 42.73 5.46 65.46
N GLU A 563 42.34 6.68 65.84
CA GLU A 563 41.89 7.71 64.91
C GLU A 563 43.09 8.49 64.37
N TYR A 564 43.23 8.55 63.04
CA TYR A 564 44.25 9.35 62.39
C TYR A 564 43.82 10.82 62.35
N ASP A 565 44.59 11.67 63.01
CA ASP A 565 44.44 13.12 62.99
C ASP A 565 45.42 13.73 61.96
N PRO A 566 44.93 14.32 60.85
CA PRO A 566 45.78 14.96 59.85
C PRO A 566 46.64 16.11 60.38
N ASP A 567 46.12 16.88 61.35
CA ASP A 567 46.82 18.04 61.93
C ASP A 567 47.93 17.57 62.89
N ASN A 568 47.70 16.46 63.59
CA ASN A 568 48.69 15.84 64.48
C ASN A 568 49.63 14.80 63.81
N SER A 569 49.55 14.61 62.49
CA SER A 569 50.45 13.74 61.68
C SER A 569 51.97 14.05 61.84
N SER A 570 52.31 15.19 62.45
CA SER A 570 53.67 15.58 62.78
C SER A 570 54.21 15.02 64.12
N SER A 571 53.36 14.42 64.96
CA SER A 571 53.73 13.83 66.25
C SER A 571 54.28 12.41 66.13
N TRP A 572 55.12 11.99 67.08
CA TRP A 572 55.64 10.62 67.14
C TRP A 572 54.69 9.67 67.90
N LEU A 573 54.56 8.44 67.42
CA LEU A 573 53.73 7.39 68.01
C LEU A 573 54.62 6.32 68.67
N SER A 574 54.35 6.01 69.94
CA SER A 574 54.97 4.92 70.74
C SER A 574 54.52 3.51 70.33
N PHE A 575 53.72 3.39 69.27
CA PHE A 575 53.23 2.14 68.71
C PHE A 575 53.09 2.26 67.18
N ALA A 576 53.05 1.11 66.50
CA ALA A 576 52.82 1.06 65.06
C ALA A 576 51.34 0.70 64.80
N PRO A 577 50.49 1.63 64.31
CA PRO A 577 49.13 1.31 63.90
C PRO A 577 49.13 0.41 62.65
N VAL A 578 47.99 -0.21 62.33
CA VAL A 578 47.83 -1.07 61.14
C VAL A 578 46.75 -0.47 60.26
N LEU A 579 47.09 -0.13 59.02
CA LEU A 579 46.14 0.46 58.07
C LEU A 579 45.35 -0.62 57.33
N THR A 580 44.05 -0.61 57.48
CA THR A 580 43.09 -1.33 56.65
C THR A 580 42.45 -0.39 55.65
N LEU A 581 42.38 -0.82 54.39
CA LEU A 581 41.68 -0.12 53.30
C LEU A 581 40.40 -0.87 52.94
N GLU A 582 39.33 -0.11 52.70
CA GLU A 582 38.07 -0.57 52.15
C GLU A 582 37.67 0.36 50.99
N GLY A 583 37.37 -0.21 49.82
CA GLY A 583 36.85 0.53 48.68
C GLY A 583 35.34 0.66 48.77
N SER A 584 34.78 1.75 48.22
CA SER A 584 33.32 1.97 48.16
C SER A 584 32.56 0.91 47.36
N GLU A 585 33.26 0.18 46.50
CA GLU A 585 32.69 -0.71 45.50
C GLU A 585 33.33 -2.10 45.50
N SER A 586 32.49 -3.10 45.23
CA SER A 586 32.92 -4.48 45.17
C SER A 586 33.73 -4.74 43.89
N GLY A 587 34.95 -5.28 44.05
CA GLY A 587 35.85 -5.56 42.95
C GLY A 587 36.78 -4.40 42.57
N MET A 588 36.72 -3.27 43.28
CA MET A 588 37.69 -2.18 43.17
C MET A 588 39.12 -2.69 43.43
N LEU A 589 40.04 -2.40 42.52
CA LEU A 589 41.46 -2.68 42.66
C LEU A 589 42.13 -1.54 43.41
N MET A 590 42.81 -1.83 44.52
CA MET A 590 43.55 -0.86 45.31
C MET A 590 45.03 -1.23 45.35
N ASN A 591 45.90 -0.23 45.27
CA ASN A 591 47.34 -0.37 45.47
C ASN A 591 47.87 0.79 46.31
N TYR A 592 49.04 0.60 46.92
CA TYR A 592 49.67 1.63 47.75
C TYR A 592 51.18 1.71 47.49
N SER A 593 51.73 2.92 47.58
CA SER A 593 53.16 3.19 47.61
C SER A 593 53.54 3.64 49.03
N LEU A 594 54.52 2.96 49.63
CA LEU A 594 55.09 3.32 50.93
C LEU A 594 56.47 3.94 50.71
N ASN A 595 56.72 5.12 51.29
CA ASN A 595 57.98 5.86 51.26
C ASN A 595 58.55 6.10 49.86
N GLY A 596 57.67 6.36 48.88
CA GLY A 596 58.05 6.59 47.48
C GLY A 596 58.48 5.32 46.73
N GLY A 597 58.23 4.13 47.28
CA GLY A 597 58.47 2.86 46.60
C GLY A 597 57.52 2.61 45.42
N ALA A 598 57.77 1.54 44.67
CA ALA A 598 56.85 1.09 43.63
C ALA A 598 55.46 0.74 44.24
N PRO A 599 54.34 0.99 43.54
CA PRO A 599 53.01 0.59 43.99
C PRO A 599 52.91 -0.93 44.24
N VAL A 600 52.22 -1.31 45.30
CA VAL A 600 51.97 -2.69 45.74
C VAL A 600 50.48 -2.93 45.86
N ASP A 601 49.97 -4.02 45.27
CA ASP A 601 48.56 -4.39 45.36
C ASP A 601 48.12 -4.64 46.81
N TYR A 602 47.04 -3.97 47.22
CA TYR A 602 46.48 -4.12 48.55
C TYR A 602 45.74 -5.46 48.66
N THR A 603 46.40 -6.43 49.29
CA THR A 603 45.89 -7.79 49.52
C THR A 603 45.80 -8.15 51.01
N LYS A 604 46.29 -7.28 51.89
CA LYS A 604 46.35 -7.46 53.35
C LYS A 604 46.62 -6.10 54.04
N PRO A 605 46.27 -5.94 55.33
CA PRO A 605 46.50 -4.70 56.06
C PRO A 605 47.98 -4.26 56.05
N VAL A 606 48.21 -2.96 55.87
CA VAL A 606 49.54 -2.37 55.78
C VAL A 606 50.11 -2.16 57.18
N LYS A 607 51.38 -2.54 57.37
CA LYS A 607 52.15 -2.35 58.60
C LYS A 607 53.28 -1.38 58.35
N PHE A 608 53.61 -0.60 59.38
CA PHE A 608 54.66 0.41 59.34
C PHE A 608 55.80 0.04 60.29
N GLU A 609 57.01 0.45 59.92
CA GLU A 609 58.21 0.29 60.76
C GLU A 609 58.62 1.61 61.42
N ASP A 610 59.56 1.56 62.36
CA ASP A 610 60.05 2.74 63.07
C ASP A 610 60.72 3.73 62.11
N GLY A 611 60.34 5.00 62.23
CA GLY A 611 60.78 6.09 61.38
C GLY A 611 59.61 6.93 60.85
N VAL A 612 59.93 7.75 59.84
CA VAL A 612 58.94 8.53 59.10
C VAL A 612 58.38 7.67 57.97
N ASN A 613 57.06 7.52 57.94
CA ASN A 613 56.33 6.74 56.96
C ASN A 613 55.35 7.65 56.20
N GLU A 614 55.52 7.76 54.89
CA GLU A 614 54.53 8.36 53.99
C GLU A 614 53.90 7.25 53.15
N ILE A 615 52.58 7.20 53.10
CA ILE A 615 51.84 6.24 52.26
C ILE A 615 50.86 6.97 51.34
N TRP A 616 50.93 6.64 50.06
CA TRP A 616 49.99 7.03 49.02
C TRP A 616 49.19 5.81 48.60
N ILE A 617 47.88 5.97 48.45
CA ILE A 617 46.95 4.89 48.12
C ILE A 617 46.16 5.30 46.89
N TYR A 618 46.12 4.43 45.90
CA TYR A 618 45.38 4.59 44.67
C TYR A 618 44.38 3.46 44.52
N GLY A 619 43.31 3.70 43.79
CA GLY A 619 42.40 2.62 43.42
C GLY A 619 41.55 2.98 42.22
N VAL A 620 40.99 1.94 41.62
CA VAL A 620 40.19 2.00 40.41
C VAL A 620 39.07 0.98 40.51
N ASP A 621 37.86 1.35 40.13
CA ASP A 621 36.70 0.46 40.11
C ASP A 621 36.81 -0.60 38.96
N PRO A 622 35.84 -1.52 38.83
CA PRO A 622 35.79 -2.45 37.69
C PRO A 622 35.53 -1.80 36.32
N ALA A 623 35.07 -0.54 36.25
CA ALA A 623 34.82 0.21 35.02
C ALA A 623 36.03 1.05 34.55
N GLY A 624 37.04 1.21 35.41
CA GLY A 624 38.22 2.03 35.16
C GLY A 624 38.16 3.45 35.72
N ASN A 625 37.17 3.86 36.54
CA ASN A 625 37.18 5.20 37.14
C ASN A 625 38.17 5.24 38.32
N PRO A 626 39.08 6.23 38.37
CA PRO A 626 40.04 6.36 39.46
C PRO A 626 39.40 6.97 40.70
N ALA A 627 39.74 6.46 41.88
CA ALA A 627 39.47 7.15 43.13
C ALA A 627 40.43 8.32 43.35
N GLU A 628 39.97 9.33 44.10
CA GLU A 628 40.85 10.34 44.68
C GLU A 628 41.90 9.67 45.59
N PRO A 629 43.21 9.90 45.38
CA PRO A 629 44.25 9.21 46.14
C PRO A 629 44.24 9.61 47.63
N LEU A 630 44.25 8.61 48.53
CA LEU A 630 44.48 8.87 49.95
C LEU A 630 45.97 8.99 50.25
N ARG A 631 46.30 9.84 51.23
CA ARG A 631 47.65 10.04 51.75
C ARG A 631 47.65 10.06 53.27
N PHE A 632 48.49 9.24 53.89
CA PHE A 632 48.76 9.30 55.32
C PHE A 632 50.25 9.53 55.60
N PHE A 633 50.55 10.24 56.69
CA PHE A 633 51.91 10.51 57.13
C PHE A 633 52.03 10.20 58.62
N LEU A 634 52.96 9.31 58.98
CA LEU A 634 53.10 8.75 60.32
C LEU A 634 54.55 8.82 60.75
N LYS A 635 54.81 9.19 62.02
CA LYS A 635 56.13 9.06 62.63
C LYS A 635 56.02 8.05 63.77
N ILE A 636 56.79 6.97 63.71
CA ILE A 636 56.69 5.86 64.66
C ILE A 636 58.04 5.65 65.32
N ASP A 637 58.06 5.62 66.64
CA ASP A 637 59.23 5.26 67.43
C ASP A 637 58.76 4.44 68.62
N ARG A 638 59.13 3.17 68.69
CA ARG A 638 58.70 2.24 69.75
C ARG A 638 59.79 2.01 70.80
N LYS A 639 60.90 2.74 70.71
CA LYS A 639 62.10 2.51 71.51
C LYS A 639 62.13 3.48 72.70
N ALA A 640 62.26 2.95 73.91
CA ALA A 640 62.40 3.80 75.09
C ALA A 640 63.78 4.49 75.16
N PRO A 641 63.85 5.74 75.66
CA PRO A 641 65.11 6.42 75.96
C PRO A 641 65.92 5.66 77.02
N PHE A 642 67.20 5.98 77.14
CA PHE A 642 68.07 5.43 78.17
C PHE A 642 68.96 6.50 78.80
N VAL A 643 69.17 6.39 80.12
CA VAL A 643 69.90 7.38 80.94
C VAL A 643 70.95 6.67 81.77
N GLU A 644 72.17 7.19 81.73
CA GLU A 644 73.30 6.75 82.54
C GLU A 644 73.66 7.83 83.58
N PRO A 645 73.90 7.44 84.84
CA PRO A 645 74.32 8.36 85.90
C PRO A 645 75.84 8.44 86.00
N GLY A 646 76.40 9.65 85.88
CA GLY A 646 77.76 9.98 86.29
C GLY A 646 77.79 10.52 87.72
N ILE A 647 78.75 10.10 88.54
CA ILE A 647 78.94 10.62 89.91
C ILE A 647 80.32 11.28 89.98
N SER A 648 80.41 12.49 90.55
CA SER A 648 81.63 13.30 90.46
C SER A 648 82.83 12.82 91.30
N SER A 649 82.66 11.81 92.15
CA SER A 649 83.71 11.23 93.00
C SER A 649 83.35 9.80 93.43
N GLU A 650 84.33 9.07 93.97
CA GLU A 650 84.15 7.72 94.53
C GLU A 650 84.00 7.76 96.07
N PRO A 651 83.18 6.88 96.69
CA PRO A 651 83.00 6.84 98.13
C PRO A 651 84.15 6.14 98.86
N VAL A 652 84.60 6.71 99.98
CA VAL A 652 85.59 6.09 100.88
C VAL A 652 84.83 5.27 101.93
N ASN A 653 85.12 3.97 102.04
CA ASN A 653 84.42 3.04 102.96
C ASN A 653 82.88 3.05 102.83
N GLY A 654 82.36 3.38 101.64
CA GLY A 654 80.93 3.49 101.39
C GLY A 654 80.29 4.82 101.81
N TRP A 655 81.09 5.84 102.16
CA TRP A 655 80.66 7.21 102.46
C TRP A 655 81.31 8.23 101.52
N TYR A 656 80.53 9.20 101.08
CA TYR A 656 81.02 10.38 100.38
C TYR A 656 81.39 11.46 101.40
N LEU A 657 82.68 11.81 101.47
CA LEU A 657 83.21 12.81 102.42
C LEU A 657 83.28 14.22 101.81
N ASP A 658 83.29 14.32 100.47
CA ASP A 658 83.32 15.60 99.78
C ASP A 658 81.96 16.31 99.87
N ARG A 659 81.97 17.62 100.15
CA ARG A 659 80.77 18.46 100.16
C ARG A 659 80.15 18.64 98.79
N THR A 660 80.93 18.46 97.73
CA THR A 660 80.63 18.79 96.33
C THR A 660 80.25 17.60 95.45
N VAL A 661 79.94 16.44 96.03
CA VAL A 661 79.47 15.28 95.25
C VAL A 661 78.15 15.61 94.53
N GLU A 662 78.19 15.44 93.21
CA GLU A 662 77.11 15.72 92.28
C GLU A 662 76.84 14.50 91.40
N VAL A 663 75.58 14.35 90.97
CA VAL A 663 75.12 13.31 90.04
C VAL A 663 74.68 13.97 88.75
N GLU A 664 75.34 13.64 87.65
CA GLU A 664 74.95 14.02 86.31
C GLU A 664 74.12 12.89 85.68
N LEU A 665 73.00 13.21 85.04
CA LEU A 665 72.17 12.26 84.31
C LEU A 665 72.28 12.54 82.81
N THR A 666 72.86 11.60 82.07
CA THR A 666 73.18 11.76 80.64
C THR A 666 72.39 10.77 79.82
N LEU A 667 71.77 11.24 78.71
CA LEU A 667 71.17 10.34 77.73
C LEU A 667 72.27 9.51 77.07
N SER A 668 72.03 8.20 76.99
CA SER A 668 72.98 7.23 76.43
C SER A 668 72.28 6.34 75.43
N GLY A 669 72.94 6.10 74.29
CA GLY A 669 72.35 5.39 73.16
C GLY A 669 71.65 6.31 72.16
N ASP A 670 71.27 5.70 71.04
CA ASP A 670 70.78 6.37 69.84
C ASP A 670 69.26 6.57 69.90
N ASP A 671 68.82 7.74 70.34
CA ASP A 671 67.41 8.15 70.47
C ASP A 671 67.15 9.48 69.73
N GLU A 672 67.80 9.65 68.58
CA GLU A 672 67.68 10.87 67.76
C GLU A 672 66.33 11.00 67.04
N ARG A 673 65.50 9.95 67.08
CA ARG A 673 64.24 9.86 66.34
C ARG A 673 63.15 10.71 66.99
N SER A 674 62.81 10.45 68.25
CA SER A 674 61.72 11.14 68.98
C SER A 674 62.23 12.21 69.98
N SER A 675 63.18 13.05 69.54
CA SER A 675 63.61 14.24 70.28
C SER A 675 62.50 15.33 70.31
N PRO A 676 62.28 16.06 71.43
CA PRO A 676 63.09 16.10 72.65
C PRO A 676 62.75 15.02 73.68
N VAL A 677 63.79 14.42 74.27
CA VAL A 677 63.68 13.52 75.42
C VAL A 677 63.72 14.32 76.73
N ASN A 678 62.81 14.04 77.66
CA ASN A 678 62.71 14.67 78.97
C ASN A 678 63.15 13.69 80.08
N ILE A 679 64.30 13.96 80.70
CA ILE A 679 64.77 13.25 81.89
C ILE A 679 64.09 13.83 83.14
N ARG A 680 63.54 12.97 83.99
CA ARG A 680 62.98 13.29 85.31
C ARG A 680 63.67 12.54 86.43
N TYR A 681 63.70 13.17 87.59
CA TYR A 681 64.25 12.59 88.81
C TYR A 681 63.42 12.96 90.04
N LYS A 682 63.63 12.23 91.14
CA LYS A 682 63.22 12.63 92.50
C LYS A 682 64.13 12.00 93.54
N TRP A 683 64.30 12.66 94.68
CA TRP A 683 64.79 11.99 95.88
C TRP A 683 63.64 11.22 96.54
N MET A 684 63.91 10.09 97.19
CA MET A 684 62.88 9.30 97.88
C MET A 684 62.21 10.12 98.98
N GLY A 685 60.91 10.34 98.85
CA GLY A 685 60.11 11.24 99.70
C GLY A 685 59.78 12.59 99.07
N GLU A 686 60.38 12.94 97.93
CA GLU A 686 60.08 14.17 97.17
C GLU A 686 59.21 13.90 95.93
N GLU A 687 58.65 14.99 95.40
CA GLU A 687 57.99 15.05 94.10
C GLU A 687 58.95 14.97 92.91
N ALA A 688 58.42 14.56 91.76
CA ALA A 688 59.16 14.47 90.50
C ALA A 688 59.52 15.85 89.94
N LYS A 689 60.77 15.99 89.49
CA LYS A 689 61.33 17.22 88.89
C LYS A 689 61.96 16.89 87.54
N ASP A 690 61.85 17.79 86.56
CA ASP A 690 62.63 17.69 85.33
C ASP A 690 64.12 17.93 85.65
N TYR A 691 64.99 17.10 85.10
CA TYR A 691 66.44 17.25 85.19
C TYR A 691 66.91 18.34 84.23
N ARG A 692 67.70 19.30 84.74
CA ARG A 692 68.19 20.47 83.98
C ARG A 692 69.68 20.78 84.19
N SER A 693 70.29 20.17 85.21
CA SER A 693 71.69 20.32 85.62
C SER A 693 72.02 19.23 86.64
N ALA A 694 73.31 18.98 86.87
CA ALA A 694 73.77 18.02 87.89
C ALA A 694 73.16 18.25 89.28
N LEU A 695 72.97 17.16 90.01
CA LEU A 695 72.22 17.10 91.28
C LEU A 695 73.17 16.94 92.46
N LYS A 696 73.15 17.87 93.40
CA LYS A 696 73.94 17.77 94.65
C LYS A 696 73.42 16.65 95.54
N VAL A 697 74.33 15.80 96.01
CA VAL A 697 74.00 14.71 96.95
C VAL A 697 73.75 15.29 98.36
N PRO A 698 72.57 15.07 98.96
CA PRO A 698 72.27 15.48 100.34
C PRO A 698 73.16 14.77 101.38
N GLU A 699 73.38 15.41 102.54
CA GLU A 699 74.02 14.75 103.69
C GLU A 699 73.15 13.60 104.24
N GLY A 700 73.79 12.60 104.86
CA GLY A 700 73.13 11.42 105.40
C GLY A 700 72.79 10.37 104.34
N TYR A 701 71.71 9.63 104.59
CA TYR A 701 71.20 8.59 103.70
C TYR A 701 70.18 9.18 102.72
N SER A 702 70.46 9.11 101.42
CA SER A 702 69.53 9.55 100.38
C SER A 702 69.41 8.52 99.26
N THR A 703 68.32 8.56 98.50
CA THR A 703 68.10 7.67 97.35
C THR A 703 67.53 8.49 96.21
N LEU A 704 68.27 8.56 95.10
CA LEU A 704 67.84 9.19 93.86
C LEU A 704 67.07 8.17 93.03
N MET A 705 65.91 8.54 92.48
CA MET A 705 65.18 7.77 91.48
C MET A 705 65.05 8.59 90.20
N TYR A 706 65.31 8.01 89.03
CA TYR A 706 65.32 8.71 87.74
C TYR A 706 64.75 7.88 86.59
N TRP A 707 64.20 8.56 85.57
CA TRP A 707 63.70 7.98 84.32
C TRP A 707 63.64 9.06 83.22
N ALA A 708 63.63 8.67 81.96
CA ALA A 708 63.35 9.52 80.80
C ALA A 708 62.05 9.14 80.09
N VAL A 709 61.48 10.09 79.36
CA VAL A 709 60.36 9.92 78.42
C VAL A 709 60.68 10.70 77.15
N ASP A 710 60.50 10.10 75.98
CA ASP A 710 60.73 10.73 74.68
C ASP A 710 59.49 11.51 74.16
N ALA A 711 59.56 12.04 72.92
CA ALA A 711 58.44 12.73 72.29
C ALA A 711 57.35 11.78 71.72
N ALA A 712 57.61 10.48 71.62
CA ALA A 712 56.63 9.45 71.27
C ALA A 712 55.83 8.97 72.51
N GLY A 713 56.32 9.29 73.70
CA GLY A 713 55.79 8.84 74.99
C GLY A 713 56.41 7.54 75.49
N ASN A 714 57.42 6.96 74.82
CA ASN A 714 58.10 5.79 75.36
C ASN A 714 58.86 6.20 76.63
N ARG A 715 58.76 5.37 77.66
CA ARG A 715 59.31 5.65 78.99
C ARG A 715 60.29 4.57 79.39
N MET A 716 61.48 4.96 79.83
CA MET A 716 62.42 4.02 80.43
C MET A 716 61.92 3.55 81.80
N GLU A 717 62.28 2.32 82.17
CA GLU A 717 62.04 1.83 83.53
C GLU A 717 62.79 2.68 84.57
N ALA A 718 62.11 3.01 85.66
CA ALA A 718 62.66 3.89 86.69
C ALA A 718 63.80 3.19 87.44
N ARG A 719 64.96 3.84 87.51
CA ARG A 719 66.15 3.34 88.19
C ARG A 719 66.41 4.13 89.47
N SER A 720 67.17 3.55 90.40
CA SER A 720 67.54 4.23 91.64
C SER A 720 68.98 3.98 92.09
N ILE A 721 69.55 4.95 92.81
CA ILE A 721 70.91 4.94 93.37
C ILE A 721 70.82 5.38 94.83
N GLN A 722 71.48 4.66 95.73
CA GLN A 722 71.58 5.03 97.14
C GLN A 722 72.91 5.74 97.42
N PHE A 723 72.85 6.80 98.22
CA PHE A 723 74.02 7.57 98.65
C PHE A 723 74.09 7.60 100.18
N LYS A 724 75.31 7.56 100.71
CA LYS A 724 75.62 7.89 102.11
C LYS A 724 76.67 8.98 102.10
N LYS A 725 76.38 10.14 102.67
CA LYS A 725 77.30 11.29 102.67
C LYS A 725 77.50 11.79 104.09
N ASP A 726 78.74 12.03 104.46
CA ASP A 726 79.09 12.65 105.73
C ASP A 726 80.36 13.49 105.58
N SER A 727 80.15 14.79 105.44
CA SER A 727 81.19 15.76 105.12
C SER A 727 81.56 16.67 106.31
N SER A 728 81.31 16.21 107.54
CA SER A 728 81.59 16.92 108.79
C SER A 728 82.80 16.31 109.51
N PRO A 729 83.84 17.08 109.87
CA PRO A 729 84.94 16.57 110.68
C PRO A 729 84.62 16.53 112.19
N PRO A 730 85.20 15.57 112.94
CA PRO A 730 85.02 15.44 114.39
C PRO A 730 85.60 16.62 115.18
N SER A 731 85.09 16.83 116.38
CA SER A 731 85.64 17.77 117.38
C SER A 731 86.62 17.08 118.33
N VAL A 732 87.71 17.78 118.71
CA VAL A 732 88.79 17.23 119.57
C VAL A 732 88.87 17.92 120.94
N ALA A 733 88.60 17.15 122.00
CA ALA A 733 88.88 17.53 123.38
C ALA A 733 90.20 16.91 123.84
N MET A 734 90.94 17.59 124.72
CA MET A 734 92.16 17.06 125.35
C MET A 734 92.35 17.67 126.74
N SER A 735 92.67 16.83 127.72
CA SER A 735 92.96 17.18 129.12
C SER A 735 94.22 16.43 129.62
N LEU A 736 94.96 17.02 130.57
CA LEU A 736 96.21 16.50 131.12
C LEU A 736 96.19 16.49 132.66
N GLN A 737 96.67 15.42 133.31
CA GLN A 737 96.72 15.32 134.79
C GLN A 737 98.12 14.98 135.33
N GLY A 738 98.56 15.73 136.35
CA GLY A 738 99.85 15.61 137.08
C GLY A 738 100.00 16.72 138.14
N PRO A 739 101.07 16.76 138.96
CA PRO A 739 101.33 17.84 139.92
C PRO A 739 101.38 19.22 139.24
N ALA A 740 100.89 20.25 139.94
CA ALA A 740 100.36 21.48 139.34
C ALA A 740 101.32 22.32 138.45
N ASP A 741 100.70 23.09 137.55
CA ASP A 741 101.28 24.10 136.66
C ASP A 741 102.26 23.62 135.56
N GLY A 742 102.01 22.42 135.01
CA GLY A 742 102.62 21.99 133.74
C GLY A 742 104.13 21.74 133.81
N VAL A 743 104.71 21.75 135.01
CA VAL A 743 106.11 21.47 135.31
C VAL A 743 106.16 20.19 136.13
N VAL A 744 106.49 19.07 135.47
CA VAL A 744 106.51 17.73 136.07
C VAL A 744 107.94 17.34 136.43
N GLN A 745 108.18 16.57 137.49
CA GLN A 745 109.54 16.08 137.76
C GLN A 745 109.91 14.95 136.78
N ALA A 746 111.16 14.94 136.33
CA ALA A 746 111.68 13.93 135.40
C ALA A 746 111.39 12.50 135.89
N GLY A 747 110.75 11.69 135.04
CA GLY A 747 110.30 10.33 135.36
C GLY A 747 108.89 10.20 135.93
N SER A 748 108.11 11.30 136.03
CA SER A 748 106.70 11.25 136.42
C SER A 748 105.78 10.80 135.29
N GLU A 749 104.63 10.21 135.63
CA GLU A 749 103.56 9.85 134.70
C GLU A 749 102.62 11.06 134.43
N ILE A 750 102.20 11.19 133.17
CA ILE A 750 101.25 12.18 132.65
C ILE A 750 100.13 11.40 131.96
N LEU A 751 98.88 11.66 132.34
CA LEU A 751 97.70 11.09 131.67
C LEU A 751 97.11 12.11 130.69
N VAL A 752 96.82 11.67 129.47
CA VAL A 752 96.12 12.41 128.41
C VAL A 752 94.74 11.80 128.21
N ASP A 753 93.69 12.61 128.37
CA ASP A 753 92.29 12.19 128.19
C ASP A 753 91.65 12.93 127.02
N LEU A 754 91.11 12.18 126.06
CA LEU A 754 90.46 12.67 124.83
C LEU A 754 88.95 12.34 124.77
N SER A 755 88.36 11.83 125.86
CA SER A 755 87.05 11.17 125.87
C SER A 755 85.86 12.08 125.53
N ASP A 756 85.97 13.39 125.77
CA ASP A 756 84.97 14.40 125.41
C ASP A 756 84.94 14.77 123.90
N SER A 757 85.72 14.08 123.05
CA SER A 757 85.73 14.31 121.60
C SER A 757 84.50 13.71 120.92
N SER A 758 83.87 14.42 119.97
CA SER A 758 82.59 13.99 119.39
C SER A 758 82.34 14.49 117.95
N ASP A 759 81.47 13.77 117.23
CA ASP A 759 81.11 14.07 115.83
C ASP A 759 79.59 13.99 115.56
N GLY A 760 78.78 13.71 116.59
CA GLY A 760 77.35 13.39 116.43
C GLY A 760 77.10 11.97 115.88
N ASN A 761 77.91 11.51 114.92
CA ASN A 761 77.86 10.14 114.37
C ASN A 761 78.78 9.14 115.10
N GLY A 762 79.65 9.63 115.99
CA GLY A 762 80.51 8.83 116.88
C GLY A 762 81.97 8.75 116.41
N ILE A 763 82.88 8.68 117.39
CA ILE A 763 84.32 8.57 117.14
C ILE A 763 84.71 7.10 116.93
N SER A 764 85.53 6.83 115.92
CA SER A 764 86.07 5.49 115.63
C SER A 764 87.44 5.25 116.26
N PHE A 765 88.34 6.25 116.25
CA PHE A 765 89.69 6.15 116.80
C PHE A 765 90.19 7.48 117.35
N TYR A 766 91.02 7.38 118.39
CA TYR A 766 91.78 8.47 119.00
C TYR A 766 93.28 8.22 118.79
N GLY A 767 94.13 9.23 118.87
CA GLY A 767 95.57 9.01 118.88
C GLY A 767 96.37 10.17 119.43
N ILE A 768 97.60 9.91 119.87
CA ILE A 768 98.55 10.96 120.26
C ILE A 768 99.89 10.85 119.55
N SER A 769 100.57 11.99 119.38
CA SER A 769 101.98 12.12 119.03
C SER A 769 102.67 13.16 119.93
N ILE A 770 104.01 13.12 119.98
CA ILE A 770 104.83 13.96 120.87
C ILE A 770 105.89 14.66 120.02
N ASN A 771 106.11 15.96 120.21
CA ASN A 771 107.08 16.79 119.49
C ASN A 771 106.99 16.68 117.96
N GLY A 772 105.78 16.47 117.43
CA GLY A 772 105.56 16.26 116.00
C GLY A 772 106.09 14.93 115.45
N SER A 773 106.41 13.96 116.32
CA SER A 773 106.80 12.60 115.90
C SER A 773 105.74 11.96 115.02
N THR A 774 106.17 11.24 113.99
CA THR A 774 105.32 10.48 113.08
C THR A 774 104.95 9.09 113.62
N ASP A 775 105.50 8.68 114.77
CA ASP A 775 105.05 7.47 115.48
C ASP A 775 103.76 7.76 116.26
N PHE A 776 102.64 7.71 115.55
CA PHE A 776 101.30 7.85 116.12
C PHE A 776 100.91 6.61 116.93
N ARG A 777 100.43 6.81 118.16
CA ARG A 777 99.71 5.77 118.89
C ARG A 777 98.21 5.97 118.67
N TRP A 778 97.65 5.33 117.66
CA TRP A 778 96.20 5.24 117.49
C TRP A 778 95.62 4.16 118.40
N SER A 779 94.50 4.45 119.05
CA SER A 779 93.79 3.60 120.00
C SER A 779 92.27 3.81 119.87
N PRO A 780 91.42 2.78 120.04
CA PRO A 780 90.00 2.99 120.28
C PRO A 780 89.73 3.57 121.67
N ASP A 781 90.66 3.40 122.63
CA ASP A 781 90.57 4.00 123.96
C ASP A 781 91.02 5.47 123.92
N PRO A 782 90.26 6.41 124.52
CA PRO A 782 90.58 7.84 124.50
C PRO A 782 91.69 8.27 125.45
N ASN A 783 92.17 7.37 126.31
CA ASN A 783 93.09 7.67 127.40
C ASN A 783 94.50 7.12 127.11
N PHE A 784 95.51 7.96 127.28
CA PHE A 784 96.92 7.64 127.04
C PHE A 784 97.78 7.99 128.25
N SER A 785 98.67 7.07 128.64
CA SER A 785 99.71 7.32 129.65
C SER A 785 101.06 7.63 128.98
N LEU A 786 101.78 8.59 129.55
CA LEU A 786 103.08 9.04 129.09
C LEU A 786 104.05 9.26 130.26
N VAL A 787 105.31 8.83 130.12
CA VAL A 787 106.38 9.12 131.08
C VAL A 787 107.51 9.82 130.33
N LEU A 788 107.92 10.98 130.84
CA LEU A 788 108.98 11.81 130.23
C LEU A 788 110.19 11.85 131.16
N SER A 789 111.27 11.18 130.73
CA SER A 789 112.42 10.84 131.58
C SER A 789 113.50 11.93 131.64
N GLU A 790 113.55 12.83 130.66
CA GLU A 790 114.58 13.88 130.58
C GLU A 790 113.96 15.27 130.80
N PRO A 791 114.66 16.19 131.51
CA PRO A 791 114.22 17.58 131.65
C PRO A 791 114.15 18.31 130.30
N GLY A 792 112.99 18.91 129.99
CA GLY A 792 112.75 19.60 128.72
C GLY A 792 111.28 19.97 128.51
N THR A 793 110.97 20.65 127.41
CA THR A 793 109.60 20.97 126.98
C THR A 793 109.15 20.01 125.89
N TYR A 794 107.92 19.52 125.98
CA TYR A 794 107.32 18.55 125.06
C TYR A 794 105.92 19.01 124.62
N THR A 795 105.62 18.94 123.31
CA THR A 795 104.29 19.22 122.73
C THR A 795 103.57 17.90 122.46
N ILE A 796 102.43 17.67 123.11
CA ILE A 796 101.55 16.52 122.86
C ILE A 796 100.46 16.96 121.86
N THR A 797 100.27 16.20 120.78
CA THR A 797 99.20 16.42 119.80
C THR A 797 98.25 15.24 119.78
N ALA A 798 96.97 15.50 119.99
CA ALA A 798 95.87 14.54 119.91
C ALA A 798 95.20 14.57 118.54
N TYR A 799 94.70 13.41 118.11
CA TYR A 799 93.97 13.17 116.87
C TYR A 799 92.69 12.40 117.16
N VAL A 800 91.64 12.69 116.39
CA VAL A 800 90.32 12.04 116.51
C VAL A 800 89.81 11.77 115.11
N LYS A 801 89.28 10.56 114.89
CA LYS A 801 88.71 10.10 113.62
C LYS A 801 87.28 9.62 113.82
N ASP A 802 86.35 10.03 112.97
CA ASP A 802 84.94 9.61 113.03
C ASP A 802 84.68 8.25 112.32
N GLY A 803 83.41 7.82 112.29
CA GLY A 803 82.98 6.58 111.63
C GLY A 803 82.91 6.63 110.09
N ALA A 804 82.84 7.80 109.46
CA ALA A 804 82.86 7.99 108.01
C ALA A 804 84.29 8.01 107.45
N GLY A 805 85.24 8.53 108.23
CA GLY A 805 86.66 8.60 107.97
C GLY A 805 87.30 9.97 108.15
N ASN A 806 86.56 11.03 108.51
CA ASN A 806 87.16 12.37 108.67
C ASN A 806 88.01 12.43 109.96
N VAL A 807 89.03 13.29 109.96
CA VAL A 807 90.03 13.40 111.03
C VAL A 807 90.22 14.86 111.45
N ALA A 808 90.34 15.09 112.76
CA ALA A 808 90.71 16.37 113.36
C ALA A 808 91.85 16.20 114.38
N GLN A 809 92.51 17.30 114.77
CA GLN A 809 93.66 17.31 115.69
C GLN A 809 93.70 18.53 116.62
N ARG A 810 94.44 18.44 117.74
CA ARG A 810 94.66 19.51 118.74
C ARG A 810 95.99 19.30 119.49
N SER A 811 96.69 20.34 119.94
CA SER A 811 98.00 20.23 120.62
C SER A 811 98.09 21.00 121.96
N GLN A 812 99.00 20.58 122.86
CA GLN A 812 99.33 21.24 124.14
C GLN A 812 100.77 20.95 124.61
N GLU A 813 101.42 21.87 125.35
CA GLU A 813 102.81 21.73 125.83
C GLU A 813 102.93 21.38 127.34
N VAL A 814 104.01 20.71 127.72
CA VAL A 814 104.37 20.28 129.09
C VAL A 814 105.89 20.41 129.31
N VAL A 815 106.34 20.79 130.52
CA VAL A 815 107.75 21.03 130.89
C VAL A 815 108.21 20.05 131.99
N VAL A 816 109.51 19.69 132.04
CA VAL A 816 110.07 18.66 132.94
C VAL A 816 111.37 19.10 133.65
N ILE A 817 111.58 18.78 134.96
CA ILE A 817 112.70 19.31 135.83
C ILE A 817 113.45 18.31 136.78
N PRO A 818 114.65 18.65 137.36
CA PRO A 818 115.53 17.79 138.20
C PRO A 818 115.45 17.97 139.76
N VAL A 819 116.36 17.33 140.57
CA VAL A 819 116.31 17.17 142.07
C VAL A 819 117.67 17.43 142.79
N GLU A 820 117.72 17.97 144.03
CA GLU A 820 118.95 18.47 144.76
C GLU A 820 119.12 18.14 146.29
N SER A 821 120.33 18.40 146.85
CA SER A 821 120.66 18.49 148.31
C SER A 821 121.89 19.40 148.60
N GLY A 822 121.98 20.14 149.73
CA GLY A 822 123.10 21.08 150.01
C GLY A 822 123.17 21.73 151.42
N ASN A 823 124.04 22.75 151.67
CA ASN A 823 123.90 23.80 152.73
C ASN A 823 125.03 24.89 152.83
N GLY A 824 124.66 26.19 152.94
CA GLY A 824 125.32 27.37 153.61
C GLY A 824 126.73 27.89 153.20
N SER A 825 127.14 29.17 153.37
CA SER A 825 126.46 30.47 153.69
C SER A 825 127.41 31.69 153.49
N ASP A 826 126.86 32.92 153.51
CA ASP A 826 127.47 34.27 153.76
C ASP A 826 128.25 35.13 152.71
N VAL A 827 127.52 36.10 152.12
CA VAL A 827 127.59 37.58 152.36
C VAL A 827 128.93 38.38 152.19
N GLN A 828 129.08 39.14 151.08
CA GLN A 828 129.16 40.64 151.04
C GLN A 828 129.52 41.28 149.66
N SER A 829 128.86 42.42 149.39
CA SER A 829 129.26 43.66 148.64
C SER A 829 129.58 43.70 147.12
N SER A 830 129.02 44.76 146.48
CA SER A 830 129.48 45.51 145.27
C SER A 830 129.54 44.82 143.89
N GLU A 831 129.37 45.51 142.75
CA GLU A 831 128.58 46.70 142.35
C GLU A 831 128.53 46.75 140.79
N ASN A 832 127.68 47.59 140.20
CA ASN A 832 127.70 48.07 138.80
C ASN A 832 127.49 47.10 137.60
N GLY A 833 126.32 47.26 136.98
CA GLY A 833 126.21 47.62 135.55
C GLY A 833 126.25 46.49 134.50
N ASN A 834 125.67 46.67 133.30
CA ASN A 834 124.80 47.75 132.81
C ASN A 834 124.07 47.25 131.53
N HIS A 835 122.99 47.93 131.11
CA HIS A 835 122.32 47.80 129.78
C HIS A 835 121.50 46.49 129.52
N SER A 836 120.37 46.46 128.79
CA SER A 836 119.53 47.53 128.21
C SER A 836 118.21 47.03 127.55
N TRP A 837 117.08 47.68 127.89
CA TRP A 837 115.84 48.03 127.11
C TRP A 837 115.48 47.34 125.74
N ILE A 838 114.21 46.87 125.58
CA ILE A 838 113.10 47.39 124.69
C ILE A 838 112.84 46.56 123.38
N LEU A 839 111.68 46.52 122.66
CA LEU A 839 110.39 47.27 122.65
C LEU A 839 109.12 46.35 122.54
N TYR A 840 107.95 46.97 122.74
CA TYR A 840 106.58 46.66 122.27
C TYR A 840 106.36 46.77 120.73
N ALA A 841 105.12 46.45 120.26
CA ALA A 841 104.23 47.25 119.36
C ALA A 841 103.67 46.49 118.11
N ILE A 842 102.44 46.69 117.57
CA ILE A 842 101.12 47.20 118.05
C ILE A 842 100.04 46.98 116.93
N ILE A 843 98.79 46.64 117.32
CA ILE A 843 97.45 46.98 116.72
C ILE A 843 97.17 46.92 115.19
N GLY A 844 96.00 46.37 114.80
CA GLY A 844 95.19 46.82 113.64
C GLY A 844 94.51 45.71 112.83
N ALA A 845 93.29 45.27 113.16
CA ALA A 845 92.00 45.76 112.62
C ALA A 845 91.96 45.80 111.07
N ALA A 846 91.22 44.94 110.36
CA ALA A 846 89.75 44.78 110.34
C ALA A 846 89.00 46.04 109.85
N LEU A 847 88.10 45.86 108.86
CA LEU A 847 87.19 46.83 108.25
C LEU A 847 87.79 48.02 107.47
N PHE A 848 88.01 47.80 106.18
CA PHE A 848 87.70 48.79 105.14
C PHE A 848 86.85 48.09 104.06
N ILE A 849 85.60 47.75 104.37
CA ILE A 849 84.45 48.56 103.96
C ILE A 849 84.55 48.86 102.45
N LEU A 850 83.92 48.06 101.59
CA LEU A 850 82.47 48.07 101.37
C LEU A 850 81.94 49.47 100.93
N LEU A 851 82.79 50.25 100.25
CA LEU A 851 82.51 51.62 99.78
C LEU A 851 82.87 51.87 98.30
N MET A 852 82.82 50.85 97.43
CA MET A 852 82.81 51.03 95.97
C MET A 852 81.72 50.20 95.25
N ALA A 853 80.58 50.04 95.91
CA ALA A 853 79.34 49.55 95.28
C ALA A 853 78.40 50.70 94.91
N LEU A 854 78.88 51.72 94.15
CA LEU A 854 78.03 52.84 93.71
C LEU A 854 78.57 53.63 92.49
N ALA A 855 78.86 52.96 91.36
CA ALA A 855 79.40 53.67 90.17
C ALA A 855 78.86 53.25 88.79
N VAL A 856 78.25 52.07 88.61
CA VAL A 856 77.69 51.64 87.30
C VAL A 856 76.30 51.01 87.46
N MET A 857 75.46 51.61 88.31
CA MET A 857 74.01 51.32 88.42
C MET A 857 73.16 52.51 87.96
N ILE A 858 73.63 53.22 86.93
CA ILE A 858 72.93 54.28 86.17
C ILE A 858 73.39 54.08 84.72
N VAL A 859 72.47 54.17 83.73
CA VAL A 859 72.63 53.68 82.33
C VAL A 859 72.51 52.14 82.24
N VAL A 860 71.37 51.51 81.93
CA VAL A 860 70.07 51.99 81.40
C VAL A 860 68.90 51.18 82.01
N ILE A 861 68.02 51.83 82.77
CA ILE A 861 66.63 51.39 82.95
C ILE A 861 65.73 52.55 82.53
N SER A 862 65.21 52.50 81.30
CA SER A 862 64.17 53.46 80.85
C SER A 862 63.39 52.98 79.61
N LYS A 863 62.67 51.85 79.73
CA LYS A 863 61.23 51.82 79.38
C LYS A 863 60.49 50.56 79.86
N HIS A 864 59.68 50.79 80.89
CA HIS A 864 58.36 50.20 81.13
C HIS A 864 57.46 50.19 79.85
N HIS A 865 56.38 49.40 79.71
CA HIS A 865 55.73 48.39 80.58
C HIS A 865 54.72 47.52 79.77
N LYS A 866 54.40 46.31 80.28
CA LYS A 866 53.06 45.62 80.37
C LYS A 866 52.04 45.69 79.20
N LYS A 867 51.60 44.50 78.69
CA LYS A 867 50.31 43.78 78.95
C LYS A 867 49.05 44.43 78.30
N GLU A 868 47.94 43.76 77.97
CA GLU A 868 47.46 42.36 77.77
C GLU A 868 45.90 42.45 77.59
N VAL A 869 45.20 41.38 77.16
CA VAL A 869 43.73 41.17 77.30
C VAL A 869 42.73 41.72 76.23
N GLU A 870 42.31 40.80 75.33
CA GLU A 870 40.93 40.34 74.94
C GLU A 870 39.78 41.17 74.29
N HIS A 871 39.05 40.43 73.43
CA HIS A 871 37.61 40.42 73.03
C HIS A 871 36.99 41.58 72.19
N ILE A 872 36.53 41.39 70.93
CA ILE A 872 35.31 40.65 70.44
C ILE A 872 33.99 41.28 70.96
N PRO A 873 32.85 41.50 70.21
CA PRO A 873 32.44 41.23 68.80
C PRO A 873 31.71 42.47 68.12
N PRO A 874 30.59 42.41 67.32
CA PRO A 874 30.21 41.73 66.05
C PRO A 874 29.81 42.73 64.88
N PRO A 875 28.67 42.64 64.14
CA PRO A 875 28.50 41.98 62.82
C PRO A 875 27.99 42.93 61.66
N PRO A 876 27.11 42.57 60.68
CA PRO A 876 27.52 42.52 59.25
C PRO A 876 26.62 43.33 58.27
N GLY A 877 26.93 43.31 56.96
CA GLY A 877 25.97 43.73 55.91
C GLY A 877 26.52 44.05 54.50
N HIS A 878 26.20 43.17 53.54
CA HIS A 878 25.90 43.35 52.10
C HIS A 878 25.48 44.76 51.56
N PRO A 879 25.35 45.00 50.21
CA PRO A 879 25.95 44.36 49.01
C PRO A 879 26.25 45.30 47.77
N VAL A 880 26.66 44.71 46.63
CA VAL A 880 26.61 45.15 45.18
C VAL A 880 27.34 46.43 44.70
N PHE A 881 28.26 46.29 43.73
CA PHE A 881 28.13 46.74 42.31
C PHE A 881 29.48 46.79 41.57
N ASP A 882 29.54 46.21 40.36
CA ASP A 882 30.52 46.55 39.32
C ASP A 882 29.91 46.28 37.92
N PRO A 883 29.91 47.24 36.96
CA PRO A 883 29.29 47.08 35.64
C PRO A 883 30.23 47.22 34.42
N HIS A 884 29.77 46.67 33.28
CA HIS A 884 30.28 46.83 31.89
C HIS A 884 31.55 46.03 31.53
N SER A 885 31.57 45.18 30.49
CA SER A 885 31.14 45.52 29.12
C SER A 885 31.13 44.31 28.18
N HIS A 886 29.94 43.87 27.74
CA HIS A 886 29.50 43.86 26.32
C HIS A 886 28.09 43.27 26.17
#